data_AF-R5CS89-F1
#
_entry.id   AF-R5CS89-F1
#
_cell.length_a   1.000
_cell.length_b   1.000
_cell.length_c   1.000
_cell.angle_alpha   90.00
_cell.angle_beta   90.00
_cell.angle_gamma   90.00
#
_symmetry.space_group_name_H-M   'P 1'
#
loop_
_entity.id
_entity.type
_entity.pdbx_description
1 polymer ?
#
loop_
_entity_poly.entity_id
_entity_poly.type
_entity_poly.pdbx_seq_one_letter_code
_entity_poly.pdbx_strand_id
1 'polypeptide(L)'
;MLRQDIFSRDNTLWAQGLSILGIMLMHYVMQLDSYPRVLNIIGSIGVAAFLFTSGFGINESYKHNGLGGFWRKRVLRVILPCWIVFLFRLPFADSFDPVTQLLNFLFIDSDLWYVDFIIRWYIVYWAARRFAQRHTGKILAAFSLACLFMEQLMAEQAFSFVAGYMASAHYDKVRSWNRRKVALVTACAFAYGTLFIIVKELPAVRQYIGTLPFNIILLNIKLPLAAAVLAAPFLLPGLKRLTLITWLGKVSYEAYIVHFNFMPCITGPASIAGFTAGSLAVSAVFNKFNDSLRDKRRLIVTLAAVFYIAICYILACKYSMRATEHFGYACIPYATVLAVVFLLFTSDRLRYRLRWPKASLWIVLTLLAAAMLAVQYHFDPMENKVDRWSAIANPLTALFNGDFPYLAKTHLGGNSSPFPVWLALHIPFWALGNVGLSEIFTAILFLYSIKAAYGNGAALKAAVLLGLSVNLWYETAVRSDLISNFLLLVAFINMLVMKRTGFYRRPYLLSAVAALWLSTRLSTAFPLFIMFFPDWLRLSTGRKVDTLLMVVAVFCLTFLPLAVWDWDSLFHAENNPFSLQGRQGRPADTVVMLLVAVLMALKWRGNTGRLMLYSAAILILVPVLAYGHNMYVYDNWTDVFNSAYDITYLDAALPFCITLVAAWCTGLMQAKNPNL
;
A
#
# COMPACT_ATOMS: atom_id res chain seq x y z
N MET A 1 44.01 1.61 -9.63
CA MET A 1 43.35 0.46 -8.95
C MET A 1 42.67 0.96 -7.68
N LEU A 2 41.34 0.96 -7.62
CA LEU A 2 40.60 1.23 -6.38
C LEU A 2 40.98 0.15 -5.34
N ARG A 3 41.63 0.55 -4.22
CA ARG A 3 41.90 -0.37 -3.10
C ARG A 3 40.58 -0.98 -2.64
N GLN A 4 40.47 -2.30 -2.75
CA GLN A 4 39.31 -3.04 -2.23
C GLN A 4 39.44 -3.13 -0.72
N ASP A 5 38.62 -2.40 0.01
CA ASP A 5 38.56 -2.45 1.48
C ASP A 5 37.62 -3.59 1.93
N ILE A 6 37.89 -4.21 3.09
CA ILE A 6 37.11 -5.36 3.63
C ILE A 6 35.61 -5.07 3.69
N PHE A 7 35.20 -3.92 4.24
CA PHE A 7 33.80 -3.48 4.32
C PHE A 7 33.45 -2.43 3.25
N SER A 8 34.05 -2.54 2.06
CA SER A 8 33.58 -1.77 0.90
C SER A 8 32.11 -2.07 0.60
N ARG A 9 31.41 -1.12 -0.01
CA ARG A 9 29.98 -1.25 -0.34
C ARG A 9 29.69 -2.55 -1.11
N ASP A 10 30.54 -2.91 -2.06
CA ASP A 10 30.39 -4.12 -2.86
C ASP A 10 30.53 -5.39 -2.02
N ASN A 11 31.51 -5.43 -1.10
CA ASN A 11 31.68 -6.56 -0.19
C ASN A 11 30.51 -6.69 0.78
N THR A 12 30.00 -5.56 1.32
CA THR A 12 28.82 -5.60 2.22
C THR A 12 27.55 -6.06 1.50
N LEU A 13 27.35 -5.65 0.25
CA LEU A 13 26.23 -6.11 -0.57
C LEU A 13 26.35 -7.61 -0.87
N TRP A 14 27.55 -8.08 -1.22
CA TRP A 14 27.79 -9.49 -1.46
C TRP A 14 27.50 -10.34 -0.22
N ALA A 15 27.98 -9.90 0.96
CA ALA A 15 27.69 -10.58 2.23
C ALA A 15 26.19 -10.63 2.52
N GLN A 16 25.47 -9.52 2.37
CA GLN A 16 24.00 -9.47 2.51
C GLN A 16 23.29 -10.42 1.52
N GLY A 17 23.80 -10.53 0.30
CA GLY A 17 23.27 -11.43 -0.72
C GLY A 17 23.41 -12.91 -0.36
N LEU A 18 24.55 -13.30 0.20
CA LEU A 18 24.75 -14.66 0.69
C LEU A 18 23.88 -14.92 1.92
N SER A 19 23.79 -13.96 2.83
CA SER A 19 22.96 -14.05 4.04
C SER A 19 21.48 -14.24 3.73
N ILE A 20 20.91 -13.47 2.81
CA ILE A 20 19.49 -13.61 2.48
C ILE A 20 19.19 -14.94 1.79
N LEU A 21 20.07 -15.40 0.91
CA LEU A 21 19.91 -16.71 0.28
C LEU A 21 19.91 -17.84 1.33
N GLY A 22 20.82 -17.77 2.29
CA GLY A 22 20.89 -18.71 3.40
C GLY A 22 19.64 -18.70 4.28
N ILE A 23 19.13 -17.51 4.63
CA ILE A 23 17.90 -17.35 5.42
C ILE A 23 16.68 -17.93 4.68
N MET A 24 16.50 -17.56 3.40
CA MET A 24 15.37 -18.02 2.60
C MET A 24 15.37 -19.54 2.44
N LEU A 25 16.50 -20.12 2.06
CA LEU A 25 16.62 -21.57 1.89
C LEU A 25 16.39 -22.30 3.22
N MET A 26 16.94 -21.80 4.32
CA MET A 26 16.72 -22.40 5.64
C MET A 26 15.24 -22.37 6.04
N HIS A 27 14.55 -21.24 5.88
CA HIS A 27 13.12 -21.15 6.20
C HIS A 27 12.25 -22.09 5.36
N TYR A 28 12.56 -22.26 4.07
CA TYR A 28 11.81 -23.18 3.21
C TYR A 28 12.12 -24.65 3.50
N VAL A 29 13.39 -25.01 3.68
CA VAL A 29 13.75 -26.40 3.99
C VAL A 29 13.21 -26.81 5.37
N MET A 30 13.05 -25.85 6.29
CA MET A 30 12.42 -26.08 7.60
C MET A 30 10.94 -26.50 7.53
N GLN A 31 10.25 -26.25 6.41
CA GLN A 31 8.87 -26.70 6.19
C GLN A 31 8.78 -28.16 5.73
N LEU A 32 9.91 -28.83 5.45
CA LEU A 32 9.93 -30.24 5.07
C LEU A 32 10.00 -31.14 6.32
N ASP A 33 9.24 -32.24 6.31
CA ASP A 33 9.21 -33.21 7.42
C ASP A 33 10.60 -33.80 7.75
N SER A 34 11.49 -33.91 6.76
CA SER A 34 12.85 -34.45 6.89
C SER A 34 13.94 -33.40 7.18
N TYR A 35 13.56 -32.25 7.75
CA TYR A 35 14.44 -31.11 7.97
C TYR A 35 15.69 -31.42 8.85
N PRO A 36 16.91 -31.27 8.31
CA PRO A 36 18.13 -31.36 9.12
C PRO A 36 18.33 -30.09 9.93
N ARG A 37 18.15 -30.19 11.26
CA ARG A 37 18.28 -29.08 12.24
C ARG A 37 19.62 -28.33 12.22
N VAL A 38 20.66 -28.89 11.61
CA VAL A 38 21.97 -28.24 11.42
C VAL A 38 21.86 -27.00 10.53
N LEU A 39 20.91 -26.96 9.59
CA LEU A 39 20.73 -25.81 8.69
C LEU A 39 20.25 -24.54 9.43
N ASN A 40 19.70 -24.65 10.65
CA ASN A 40 19.28 -23.51 11.48
C ASN A 40 20.44 -22.53 11.73
N ILE A 41 21.67 -23.03 11.75
CA ILE A 41 22.87 -22.22 11.97
C ILE A 41 23.07 -21.23 10.80
N ILE A 42 22.75 -21.64 9.57
CA ILE A 42 22.93 -20.82 8.36
C ILE A 42 22.05 -19.56 8.41
N GLY A 43 20.78 -19.71 8.80
CA GLY A 43 19.85 -18.59 8.94
C GLY A 43 20.33 -17.57 9.98
N SER A 44 20.68 -18.02 11.18
CA SER A 44 21.17 -17.14 12.27
C SER A 44 22.49 -16.44 11.93
N ILE A 45 23.41 -17.09 11.20
CA ILE A 45 24.65 -16.46 10.72
C ILE A 45 24.30 -15.31 9.75
N GLY A 46 23.32 -15.53 8.88
CA GLY A 46 22.81 -14.51 7.97
C GLY A 46 22.29 -13.28 8.73
N VAL A 47 21.49 -13.49 9.78
CA VAL A 47 20.96 -12.40 10.62
C VAL A 47 22.07 -11.62 11.31
N ALA A 48 23.08 -12.30 11.86
CA ALA A 48 24.24 -11.65 12.48
C ALA A 48 24.98 -10.73 11.49
N ALA A 49 25.17 -11.18 10.25
CA ALA A 49 25.79 -10.37 9.19
C ALA A 49 24.92 -9.17 8.79
N PHE A 50 23.59 -9.30 8.77
CA PHE A 50 22.67 -8.18 8.53
C PHE A 50 22.71 -7.13 9.64
N LEU A 51 22.72 -7.54 10.90
CA LEU A 51 22.84 -6.62 12.05
C LEU A 51 24.19 -5.92 12.07
N PHE A 52 25.28 -6.66 11.81
CA PHE A 52 26.62 -6.10 11.70
C PHE A 52 26.70 -5.04 10.59
N THR A 53 26.26 -5.38 9.37
CA THR A 53 26.28 -4.44 8.24
C THR A 53 25.39 -3.23 8.49
N SER A 54 24.28 -3.39 9.21
CA SER A 54 23.40 -2.29 9.62
C SER A 54 24.07 -1.35 10.63
N GLY A 55 24.69 -1.89 11.68
CA GLY A 55 25.43 -1.11 12.69
C GLY A 55 26.66 -0.39 12.12
N PHE A 56 27.33 -1.01 11.15
CA PHE A 56 28.41 -0.37 10.40
C PHE A 56 27.87 0.77 9.51
N GLY A 57 26.87 0.47 8.66
CA GLY A 57 26.34 1.40 7.68
C GLY A 57 25.64 2.62 8.29
N ILE A 58 24.96 2.47 9.43
CA ILE A 58 24.30 3.58 10.12
C ILE A 58 25.31 4.60 10.65
N ASN A 59 26.43 4.10 11.16
CA ASN A 59 27.47 4.95 11.74
C ASN A 59 28.27 5.66 10.63
N GLU A 60 28.61 4.97 9.54
CA GLU A 60 29.19 5.61 8.35
C GLU A 60 28.26 6.67 7.76
N SER A 61 26.95 6.39 7.66
CA SER A 61 25.97 7.38 7.20
C SER A 61 25.92 8.62 8.11
N TYR A 62 26.05 8.42 9.43
CA TYR A 62 26.09 9.50 10.42
C TYR A 62 27.37 10.33 10.33
N LYS A 63 28.55 9.72 10.13
CA LYS A 63 29.80 10.47 9.92
C LYS A 63 29.70 11.46 8.77
N HIS A 64 28.97 11.09 7.71
CA HIS A 64 28.78 11.96 6.54
C HIS A 64 27.59 12.93 6.64
N ASN A 65 26.47 12.54 7.25
CA ASN A 65 25.21 13.31 7.18
C ASN A 65 24.61 13.68 8.56
N GLY A 66 25.28 13.34 9.65
CA GLY A 66 24.73 13.46 11.01
C GLY A 66 23.39 12.72 11.15
N LEU A 67 22.46 13.33 11.90
CA LEU A 67 21.08 12.84 12.04
C LEU A 67 20.14 13.36 10.92
N GLY A 68 20.68 14.09 9.93
CA GLY A 68 19.92 14.67 8.83
C GLY A 68 19.14 13.61 8.04
N GLY A 69 17.81 13.70 8.07
CA GLY A 69 16.93 12.75 7.40
C GLY A 69 17.01 11.32 7.93
N PHE A 70 17.45 11.13 9.18
CA PHE A 70 17.64 9.81 9.79
C PHE A 70 16.37 8.96 9.65
N TRP A 71 15.27 9.40 10.25
CA TRP A 71 13.99 8.68 10.24
C TRP A 71 13.42 8.56 8.84
N ARG A 72 13.47 9.62 8.04
CA ARG A 72 12.97 9.59 6.66
C ARG A 72 13.59 8.46 5.83
N LYS A 73 14.89 8.21 5.95
CA LYS A 73 15.57 7.12 5.24
C LYS A 73 15.07 5.73 5.69
N ARG A 74 14.81 5.53 7.00
CA ARG A 74 14.40 4.23 7.56
C ARG A 74 12.91 3.98 7.39
N VAL A 75 12.09 5.01 7.56
CA VAL A 75 10.65 4.93 7.30
C VAL A 75 10.41 4.50 5.86
N LEU A 76 11.08 5.14 4.90
CA LEU A 76 10.91 4.81 3.48
C LEU A 76 11.61 3.52 3.06
N ARG A 77 12.71 3.10 3.69
CA ARG A 77 13.43 1.87 3.31
C ARG A 77 12.88 0.62 3.99
N VAL A 78 12.42 0.75 5.24
CA VAL A 78 12.13 -0.37 6.14
C VAL A 78 10.66 -0.38 6.52
N ILE A 79 10.21 0.63 7.27
CA ILE A 79 8.87 0.61 7.89
C ILE A 79 7.74 0.57 6.85
N LEU A 80 7.74 1.49 5.88
CA LEU A 80 6.66 1.60 4.91
C LEU A 80 6.51 0.34 4.03
N PRO A 81 7.59 -0.26 3.49
CA PRO A 81 7.51 -1.56 2.82
C PRO A 81 6.93 -2.69 3.68
N CYS A 82 7.30 -2.78 4.97
CA CYS A 82 6.73 -3.76 5.88
C CYS A 82 5.23 -3.55 6.10
N TRP A 83 4.79 -2.30 6.33
CA TRP A 83 3.36 -1.99 6.47
C TRP A 83 2.57 -2.37 5.23
N ILE A 84 3.11 -2.13 4.03
CA ILE A 84 2.47 -2.57 2.77
C ILE A 84 2.30 -4.09 2.78
N VAL A 85 3.33 -4.86 3.15
CA VAL A 85 3.23 -6.32 3.15
C VAL A 85 2.27 -6.83 4.22
N PHE A 86 2.28 -6.27 5.43
CA PHE A 86 1.31 -6.64 6.46
C PHE A 86 -0.13 -6.39 6.00
N LEU A 87 -0.41 -5.25 5.37
CA LEU A 87 -1.73 -4.95 4.82
C LEU A 87 -2.13 -5.92 3.70
N PHE A 88 -1.19 -6.30 2.83
CA PHE A 88 -1.45 -7.28 1.76
C PHE A 88 -1.57 -8.71 2.29
N ARG A 89 -1.09 -9.00 3.50
CA ARG A 89 -1.25 -10.30 4.13
C ARG A 89 -2.61 -10.46 4.83
N LEU A 90 -3.28 -9.36 5.19
CA LEU A 90 -4.56 -9.40 5.91
C LEU A 90 -5.61 -10.35 5.32
N PRO A 91 -5.81 -10.45 3.99
CA PRO A 91 -6.76 -11.41 3.42
C PRO A 91 -6.44 -12.89 3.69
N PHE A 92 -5.22 -13.22 4.14
CA PHE A 92 -4.75 -14.58 4.40
C PHE A 92 -4.70 -14.94 5.89
N ALA A 93 -5.11 -14.04 6.77
CA ALA A 93 -5.13 -14.34 8.19
C ALA A 93 -6.38 -15.17 8.51
N ASP A 94 -6.19 -16.37 9.05
CA ASP A 94 -7.29 -17.26 9.47
C ASP A 94 -8.17 -16.62 10.56
N SER A 95 -7.57 -15.73 11.35
CA SER A 95 -8.27 -14.87 12.30
C SER A 95 -7.64 -13.47 12.28
N PHE A 96 -8.47 -12.45 12.47
CA PHE A 96 -7.99 -11.07 12.59
C PHE A 96 -8.04 -10.65 14.05
N ASP A 97 -6.86 -10.41 14.63
CA ASP A 97 -6.74 -9.76 15.93
C ASP A 97 -6.26 -8.30 15.72
N PRO A 98 -7.09 -7.30 16.06
CA PRO A 98 -6.72 -5.88 15.96
C PRO A 98 -5.49 -5.54 16.80
N VAL A 99 -5.30 -6.21 17.95
CA VAL A 99 -4.17 -5.95 18.85
C VAL A 99 -2.88 -6.43 18.21
N THR A 100 -2.84 -7.69 17.75
CA THR A 100 -1.71 -8.23 16.99
C THR A 100 -1.40 -7.38 15.75
N GLN A 101 -2.42 -6.88 15.04
CA GLN A 101 -2.19 -6.03 13.88
C GLN A 101 -1.61 -4.66 14.26
N LEU A 102 -2.05 -4.05 15.37
CA LEU A 102 -1.48 -2.82 15.91
C LEU A 102 -0.03 -3.02 16.35
N LEU A 103 0.24 -4.13 17.05
CA LEU A 103 1.58 -4.56 17.46
C LEU A 103 2.52 -4.74 16.26
N ASN A 104 2.03 -5.36 15.18
CA ASN A 104 2.73 -5.45 13.90
C ASN A 104 3.06 -4.06 13.30
N PHE A 105 2.12 -3.10 13.34
CA PHE A 105 2.37 -1.75 12.84
C PHE A 105 3.33 -0.93 13.72
N LEU A 106 3.31 -1.14 15.03
CA LEU A 106 4.21 -0.51 15.99
C LEU A 106 5.57 -1.20 16.08
N PHE A 107 5.72 -2.38 15.46
CA PHE A 107 6.88 -3.26 15.60
C PHE A 107 7.18 -3.57 17.06
N ILE A 108 6.17 -4.07 17.77
CA ILE A 108 6.27 -4.59 19.14
C ILE A 108 5.73 -6.02 19.05
N ASP A 109 6.56 -7.04 19.25
CA ASP A 109 6.17 -8.45 19.04
C ASP A 109 5.57 -8.70 17.65
N SER A 110 6.25 -8.14 16.64
CA SER A 110 5.84 -8.30 15.24
C SER A 110 6.26 -9.67 14.69
N ASP A 111 5.42 -10.27 13.83
CA ASP A 111 5.70 -11.52 13.11
C ASP A 111 7.08 -11.53 12.42
N LEU A 112 7.50 -10.36 11.91
CA LEU A 112 8.84 -10.14 11.37
C LEU A 112 9.81 -9.71 12.49
N TRP A 113 10.14 -10.64 13.40
CA TRP A 113 10.96 -10.37 14.60
C TRP A 113 12.29 -9.65 14.31
N TYR A 114 12.95 -9.95 13.18
CA TYR A 114 14.19 -9.28 12.78
C TYR A 114 13.96 -7.79 12.51
N VAL A 115 12.82 -7.44 11.88
CA VAL A 115 12.47 -6.05 11.57
C VAL A 115 12.13 -5.29 12.85
N ASP A 116 11.42 -5.91 13.79
CA ASP A 116 11.24 -5.36 15.14
C ASP A 116 12.61 -5.08 15.78
N PHE A 117 13.47 -6.10 15.86
CA PHE A 117 14.75 -5.99 16.53
C PHE A 117 15.65 -4.89 15.93
N ILE A 118 15.74 -4.79 14.60
CA ILE A 118 16.55 -3.74 13.95
C ILE A 118 15.95 -2.33 14.17
N ILE A 119 14.62 -2.18 14.26
CA ILE A 119 13.98 -0.90 14.56
C ILE A 119 14.31 -0.47 15.99
N ARG A 120 14.30 -1.38 16.97
CA ARG A 120 14.76 -1.09 18.34
C ARG A 120 16.21 -0.57 18.35
N TRP A 121 17.10 -1.21 17.60
CA TRP A 121 18.47 -0.73 17.41
C TRP A 121 18.55 0.67 16.80
N TYR A 122 17.70 0.97 15.81
CA TYR A 122 17.64 2.30 15.21
C TYR A 122 17.15 3.38 16.18
N ILE A 123 16.17 3.07 17.03
CA ILE A 123 15.66 3.97 18.08
C ILE A 123 16.78 4.26 19.09
N VAL A 124 17.41 3.22 19.63
CA VAL A 124 18.48 3.35 20.64
C VAL A 124 19.68 4.11 20.07
N TYR A 125 20.10 3.80 18.83
CA TYR A 125 21.18 4.52 18.16
C TYR A 125 20.84 6.01 17.97
N TRP A 126 19.61 6.32 17.54
CA TRP A 126 19.17 7.69 17.34
C TRP A 126 19.15 8.47 18.66
N ALA A 127 18.57 7.89 19.71
CA ALA A 127 18.51 8.49 21.04
C ALA A 127 19.92 8.74 21.59
N ALA A 128 20.80 7.74 21.51
CA ALA A 128 22.19 7.84 21.94
C ALA A 128 22.93 8.96 21.20
N ARG A 129 22.78 9.06 19.88
CA ARG A 129 23.39 10.15 19.08
C ARG A 129 22.78 11.52 19.35
N ARG A 130 21.48 11.60 19.65
CA ARG A 130 20.76 12.86 19.87
C ARG A 130 21.02 13.47 21.24
N PHE A 131 21.08 12.64 22.28
CA PHE A 131 21.13 13.08 23.67
C PHE A 131 22.49 12.85 24.34
N ALA A 132 23.27 11.86 23.90
CA ALA A 132 24.50 11.45 24.59
C ALA A 132 25.60 11.02 23.59
N GLN A 133 25.90 11.89 22.62
CA GLN A 133 26.80 11.58 21.49
C GLN A 133 28.15 10.99 21.93
N ARG A 134 28.76 11.52 23.00
CA ARG A 134 30.04 11.05 23.56
C ARG A 134 29.95 9.63 24.16
N HIS A 135 28.78 9.23 24.64
CA HIS A 135 28.55 7.94 25.28
C HIS A 135 27.83 6.93 24.38
N THR A 136 27.68 7.23 23.07
CA THR A 136 26.96 6.37 22.12
C THR A 136 27.40 4.91 22.19
N GLY A 137 28.71 4.63 22.17
CA GLY A 137 29.22 3.26 22.26
C GLY A 137 28.86 2.56 23.58
N LYS A 138 28.90 3.28 24.70
CA LYS A 138 28.53 2.74 26.02
C LYS A 138 27.03 2.43 26.10
N ILE A 139 26.19 3.31 25.57
CA ILE A 139 24.73 3.11 25.55
C ILE A 139 24.36 1.92 24.67
N LEU A 140 24.97 1.80 23.50
CA LEU A 140 24.75 0.64 22.62
C LEU A 140 25.22 -0.66 23.27
N ALA A 141 26.36 -0.65 23.96
CA ALA A 141 26.84 -1.83 24.71
C ALA A 141 25.93 -2.19 25.88
N ALA A 142 25.42 -1.20 26.63
CA ALA A 142 24.44 -1.43 27.69
C ALA A 142 23.14 -2.02 27.13
N PHE A 143 22.67 -1.54 25.97
CA PHE A 143 21.52 -2.11 25.30
C PHE A 143 21.78 -3.55 24.81
N SER A 144 22.98 -3.86 24.28
CA SER A 144 23.36 -5.26 23.98
C SER A 144 23.26 -6.17 25.21
N LEU A 145 23.70 -5.71 26.37
CA LEU A 145 23.60 -6.48 27.61
C LEU A 145 22.13 -6.70 28.01
N ALA A 146 21.28 -5.68 27.85
CA ALA A 146 19.84 -5.81 28.10
C ALA A 146 19.18 -6.82 27.14
N CYS A 147 19.61 -6.91 25.88
CA CYS A 147 19.11 -7.89 24.92
C CYS A 147 19.35 -9.35 25.32
N LEU A 148 20.27 -9.64 26.25
CA LEU A 148 20.51 -11.02 26.74
C LEU A 148 19.33 -11.60 27.51
N PHE A 149 18.50 -10.73 28.08
CA PHE A 149 17.30 -11.07 28.84
C PHE A 149 16.03 -11.10 27.97
N MET A 150 16.16 -10.83 26.67
CA MET A 150 15.06 -10.95 25.71
C MET A 150 14.94 -12.39 25.19
N GLU A 151 14.01 -12.61 24.26
CA GLU A 151 13.86 -13.89 23.58
C GLU A 151 15.19 -14.41 23.01
N GLN A 152 15.34 -15.75 23.03
CA GLN A 152 16.57 -16.43 22.66
C GLN A 152 17.13 -16.01 21.28
N LEU A 153 16.24 -15.77 20.30
CA LEU A 153 16.61 -15.31 18.95
C LEU A 153 17.26 -13.91 18.95
N MET A 154 16.80 -13.01 19.82
CA MET A 154 17.39 -11.67 19.97
C MET A 154 18.67 -11.72 20.82
N ALA A 155 18.67 -12.53 21.88
CA ALA A 155 19.79 -12.70 22.78
C ALA A 155 21.04 -13.25 22.06
N GLU A 156 20.89 -14.25 21.19
CA GLU A 156 22.01 -14.82 20.42
C GLU A 156 22.65 -13.82 19.43
N GLN A 157 21.94 -12.72 19.11
CA GLN A 157 22.35 -11.68 18.17
C GLN A 157 22.78 -10.37 18.84
N ALA A 158 22.76 -10.31 20.17
CA ALA A 158 22.81 -9.08 20.96
C ALA A 158 24.00 -8.16 20.63
N PHE A 159 25.19 -8.71 20.33
CA PHE A 159 26.39 -7.92 20.02
C PHE A 159 26.64 -7.68 18.54
N SER A 160 25.87 -8.29 17.64
CA SER A 160 26.12 -8.21 16.19
C SER A 160 26.06 -6.77 15.68
N PHE A 161 25.07 -5.98 16.12
CA PHE A 161 24.94 -4.57 15.74
C PHE A 161 26.07 -3.70 16.32
N VAL A 162 26.41 -3.91 17.60
CA VAL A 162 27.46 -3.14 18.28
C VAL A 162 28.84 -3.44 17.70
N ALA A 163 29.11 -4.69 17.34
CA ALA A 163 30.33 -5.06 16.63
C ALA A 163 30.46 -4.31 15.29
N GLY A 164 29.36 -4.19 14.54
CA GLY A 164 29.31 -3.38 13.32
C GLY A 164 29.59 -1.89 13.58
N TYR A 165 28.98 -1.32 14.62
CA TYR A 165 29.25 0.06 15.06
C TYR A 165 30.73 0.25 15.44
N MET A 166 31.32 -0.68 16.21
CA MET A 166 32.71 -0.62 16.63
C MET A 166 33.69 -0.74 15.46
N ALA A 167 33.37 -1.59 14.48
CA ALA A 167 34.13 -1.72 13.24
C ALA A 167 34.12 -0.41 12.44
N SER A 168 32.99 0.31 12.42
CA SER A 168 32.92 1.65 11.84
C SER A 168 33.66 2.69 12.69
N ALA A 169 33.54 2.68 14.01
CA ALA A 169 34.24 3.62 14.89
C ALA A 169 35.77 3.55 14.74
N HIS A 170 36.30 2.36 14.44
CA HIS A 170 37.73 2.12 14.20
C HIS A 170 38.05 1.80 12.74
N TYR A 171 37.25 2.32 11.81
CA TYR A 171 37.31 1.91 10.40
C TYR A 171 38.69 2.14 9.77
N ASP A 172 39.40 3.21 10.13
CA ASP A 172 40.76 3.48 9.61
C ASP A 172 41.75 2.36 9.97
N LYS A 173 41.62 1.78 11.17
CA LYS A 173 42.45 0.65 11.62
C LYS A 173 42.04 -0.65 10.95
N VAL A 174 40.74 -0.87 10.74
CA VAL A 174 40.22 -2.10 10.10
C VAL A 174 40.57 -2.12 8.61
N ARG A 175 40.50 -0.95 7.97
CA ARG A 175 40.83 -0.76 6.55
C ARG A 175 42.29 -1.06 6.22
N SER A 176 43.21 -0.83 7.16
CA SER A 176 44.64 -1.10 6.97
C SER A 176 45.02 -2.57 7.07
N TRP A 177 44.08 -3.46 7.40
CA TRP A 177 44.37 -4.89 7.54
C TRP A 177 44.68 -5.53 6.19
N ASN A 178 45.78 -6.27 6.13
CA ASN A 178 46.13 -7.08 4.96
C ASN A 178 45.31 -8.39 4.92
N ARG A 179 45.32 -9.07 3.76
CA ARG A 179 44.58 -10.33 3.58
C ARG A 179 44.97 -11.42 4.58
N ARG A 180 46.25 -11.53 4.94
CA ARG A 180 46.72 -12.53 5.92
C ARG A 180 46.10 -12.30 7.30
N LYS A 181 46.09 -11.05 7.77
CA LYS A 181 45.49 -10.67 9.05
C LYS A 181 43.98 -10.92 9.05
N VAL A 182 43.28 -10.55 7.99
CA VAL A 182 41.85 -10.84 7.87
C VAL A 182 41.59 -12.35 7.85
N ALA A 183 42.37 -13.13 7.12
CA ALA A 183 42.24 -14.58 7.08
C ALA A 183 42.48 -15.22 8.45
N LEU A 184 43.53 -14.79 9.17
CA LEU A 184 43.83 -15.28 10.51
C LEU A 184 42.69 -14.97 11.49
N VAL A 185 42.24 -13.71 11.56
CA VAL A 185 41.13 -13.30 12.44
C VAL A 185 39.86 -14.08 12.10
N THR A 186 39.57 -14.28 10.81
CA THR A 186 38.40 -15.04 10.35
C THR A 186 38.51 -16.51 10.73
N ALA A 187 39.68 -17.13 10.56
CA ALA A 187 39.91 -18.53 10.92
C ALA A 187 39.81 -18.74 12.43
N CYS A 188 40.39 -17.85 13.24
CA CYS A 188 40.26 -17.88 14.69
C CYS A 188 38.79 -17.71 15.15
N ALA A 189 38.06 -16.76 14.57
CA ALA A 189 36.65 -16.55 14.87
C ALA A 189 35.79 -17.75 14.46
N PHE A 190 36.08 -18.36 13.31
CA PHE A 190 35.38 -19.55 12.83
C PHE A 190 35.64 -20.76 13.73
N ALA A 191 36.90 -21.00 14.12
CA ALA A 191 37.27 -22.06 15.05
C ALA A 191 36.60 -21.86 16.42
N TYR A 192 36.60 -20.62 16.93
CA TYR A 192 35.93 -20.25 18.17
C TYR A 192 34.42 -20.51 18.11
N GLY A 193 33.74 -20.05 17.06
CA GLY A 193 32.31 -20.30 16.88
C GLY A 193 31.98 -21.79 16.76
N THR A 194 32.84 -22.56 16.06
CA THR A 194 32.69 -24.02 15.90
C THR A 194 32.87 -24.75 17.22
N LEU A 195 33.85 -24.34 18.04
CA LEU A 195 34.03 -24.87 19.39
C LEU A 195 32.75 -24.70 20.22
N PHE A 196 32.13 -23.51 20.19
CA PHE A 196 30.88 -23.28 20.92
C PHE A 196 29.68 -24.02 20.34
N ILE A 197 29.67 -24.38 19.05
CA ILE A 197 28.70 -25.34 18.53
C ILE A 197 28.88 -26.67 19.26
N ILE A 198 30.10 -27.22 19.32
CA ILE A 198 30.38 -28.50 19.99
C ILE A 198 29.97 -28.43 21.47
N VAL A 199 30.31 -27.34 22.17
CA VAL A 199 29.92 -27.12 23.57
C VAL A 199 28.39 -27.10 23.73
N LYS A 200 27.67 -26.42 22.84
CA LYS A 200 26.20 -26.36 22.85
C LYS A 200 25.55 -27.74 22.67
N GLU A 201 26.23 -28.67 22.00
CA GLU A 201 25.74 -30.02 21.77
C GLU A 201 25.99 -30.98 22.96
N LEU A 202 26.78 -30.59 23.97
CA LEU A 202 27.03 -31.40 25.16
C LEU A 202 25.74 -31.62 25.98
N PRO A 203 25.47 -32.85 26.47
CA PRO A 203 24.26 -33.15 27.25
C PRO A 203 24.08 -32.23 28.47
N ALA A 204 25.16 -31.95 29.20
CA ALA A 204 25.15 -31.07 30.38
C ALA A 204 24.75 -29.62 30.04
N VAL A 205 25.08 -29.14 28.83
CA VAL A 205 24.75 -27.78 28.38
C VAL A 205 23.31 -27.70 27.87
N ARG A 206 22.84 -28.75 27.20
CA ARG A 206 21.46 -28.83 26.68
C ARG A 206 20.39 -28.80 27.78
N GLN A 207 20.73 -29.13 29.02
CA GLN A 207 19.81 -28.98 30.17
C GLN A 207 19.40 -27.53 30.45
N TYR A 208 20.18 -26.56 29.98
CA TYR A 208 19.95 -25.13 30.22
C TYR A 208 19.16 -24.43 29.09
N ILE A 209 18.65 -25.16 28.09
CA ILE A 209 17.89 -24.56 26.98
C ILE A 209 16.76 -23.67 27.52
N GLY A 210 16.64 -22.45 26.97
CA GLY A 210 15.66 -21.45 27.40
C GLY A 210 16.07 -20.61 28.62
N THR A 211 17.26 -20.82 29.19
CA THR A 211 17.77 -20.02 30.31
C THR A 211 18.86 -19.03 29.90
N LEU A 212 19.11 -18.02 30.75
CA LEU A 212 20.18 -17.03 30.53
C LEU A 212 21.58 -17.66 30.34
N PRO A 213 22.02 -18.67 31.13
CA PRO A 213 23.28 -19.37 30.87
C PRO A 213 23.40 -19.93 29.45
N PHE A 214 22.32 -20.47 28.89
CA PHE A 214 22.32 -20.97 27.53
C PHE A 214 22.40 -19.85 26.50
N ASN A 215 21.71 -18.72 26.72
CA ASN A 215 21.85 -17.53 25.87
C ASN A 215 23.31 -17.03 25.80
N ILE A 216 24.04 -17.06 26.92
CA ILE A 216 25.46 -16.68 26.97
C ILE A 216 26.30 -17.61 26.09
N ILE A 217 26.01 -18.92 26.06
CA ILE A 217 26.71 -19.88 25.20
C ILE A 217 26.41 -19.60 23.72
N LEU A 218 25.14 -19.36 23.37
CA LEU A 218 24.71 -19.11 21.98
C LEU A 218 25.37 -17.85 21.38
N LEU A 219 25.62 -16.84 22.20
CA LEU A 219 26.25 -15.58 21.83
C LEU A 219 27.60 -15.76 21.12
N ASN A 220 28.33 -16.80 21.53
CA ASN A 220 29.69 -17.09 21.06
C ASN A 220 29.69 -17.87 19.74
N ILE A 221 28.53 -18.15 19.15
CA ILE A 221 28.40 -18.92 17.91
C ILE A 221 28.18 -18.00 16.71
N LYS A 222 27.11 -17.20 16.73
CA LYS A 222 26.56 -16.59 15.49
C LYS A 222 27.46 -15.51 14.91
N LEU A 223 27.84 -14.52 15.71
CA LEU A 223 28.69 -13.41 15.26
C LEU A 223 30.10 -13.87 14.82
N PRO A 224 30.80 -14.76 15.58
CA PRO A 224 32.09 -15.29 15.14
C PRO A 224 32.01 -16.04 13.80
N LEU A 225 30.97 -16.85 13.58
CA LEU A 225 30.76 -17.53 12.29
C LEU A 225 30.37 -16.54 11.17
N ALA A 226 29.62 -15.48 11.49
CA ALA A 226 29.29 -14.42 10.53
C ALA A 226 30.51 -13.64 10.04
N ALA A 227 31.61 -13.62 10.79
CA ALA A 227 32.87 -13.06 10.33
C ALA A 227 33.37 -13.73 9.03
N ALA A 228 33.11 -15.02 8.85
CA ALA A 228 33.46 -15.74 7.62
C ALA A 228 32.64 -15.23 6.41
N VAL A 229 31.33 -15.04 6.58
CA VAL A 229 30.45 -14.48 5.54
C VAL A 229 30.86 -13.05 5.18
N LEU A 230 31.20 -12.24 6.19
CA LEU A 230 31.62 -10.84 6.02
C LEU A 230 32.99 -10.71 5.34
N ALA A 231 33.94 -11.61 5.63
CA ALA A 231 35.30 -11.57 5.09
C ALA A 231 35.43 -12.28 3.72
N ALA A 232 34.55 -13.22 3.39
CA ALA A 232 34.58 -14.00 2.15
C ALA A 232 34.81 -13.17 0.87
N PRO A 233 34.08 -12.08 0.57
CA PRO A 233 34.27 -11.33 -0.67
C PRO A 233 35.62 -10.58 -0.74
N PHE A 234 36.29 -10.37 0.39
CA PHE A 234 37.62 -9.77 0.46
C PHE A 234 38.73 -10.82 0.35
N LEU A 235 38.57 -11.98 0.99
CA LEU A 235 39.53 -13.09 0.97
C LEU A 235 39.51 -13.85 -0.36
N LEU A 236 38.33 -14.01 -0.96
CA LEU A 236 38.11 -14.73 -2.21
C LEU A 236 37.47 -13.80 -3.25
N PRO A 237 38.22 -12.85 -3.86
CA PRO A 237 37.65 -11.90 -4.80
C PRO A 237 37.00 -12.55 -6.03
N GLY A 238 37.40 -13.77 -6.39
CA GLY A 238 36.81 -14.55 -7.47
C GLY A 238 35.31 -14.81 -7.27
N LEU A 239 34.84 -14.91 -6.03
CA LEU A 239 33.42 -15.10 -5.70
C LEU A 239 32.56 -13.89 -6.10
N LYS A 240 33.16 -12.70 -6.28
CA LYS A 240 32.44 -11.52 -6.76
C LYS A 240 32.03 -11.60 -8.23
N ARG A 241 32.56 -12.58 -8.98
CA ARG A 241 32.07 -12.90 -10.35
C ARG A 241 30.64 -13.44 -10.33
N LEU A 242 30.15 -13.94 -9.19
CA LEU A 242 28.78 -14.38 -9.01
C LEU A 242 27.85 -13.16 -8.90
N THR A 243 27.44 -12.63 -10.07
CA THR A 243 26.58 -11.45 -10.18
C THR A 243 25.23 -11.63 -9.49
N LEU A 244 24.74 -12.87 -9.40
CA LEU A 244 23.51 -13.22 -8.69
C LEU A 244 23.60 -12.87 -7.21
N ILE A 245 24.69 -13.19 -6.51
CA ILE A 245 24.83 -12.90 -5.07
C ILE A 245 24.86 -11.39 -4.83
N THR A 246 25.59 -10.65 -5.65
CA THR A 246 25.62 -9.18 -5.57
C THR A 246 24.24 -8.58 -5.85
N TRP A 247 23.47 -9.16 -6.78
CA TRP A 247 22.09 -8.75 -7.05
C TRP A 247 21.16 -9.07 -5.87
N LEU A 248 21.26 -10.27 -5.28
CA LEU A 248 20.55 -10.66 -4.06
C LEU A 248 20.83 -9.69 -2.91
N GLY A 249 22.07 -9.21 -2.79
CA GLY A 249 22.44 -8.17 -1.83
C GLY A 249 21.61 -6.89 -1.97
N LYS A 250 21.33 -6.47 -3.21
CA LYS A 250 20.53 -5.26 -3.49
C LYS A 250 19.05 -5.43 -3.16
N VAL A 251 18.51 -6.63 -3.37
CA VAL A 251 17.10 -6.98 -3.10
C VAL A 251 16.88 -7.68 -1.75
N SER A 252 17.94 -7.79 -0.94
CA SER A 252 17.97 -8.62 0.27
C SER A 252 16.84 -8.31 1.26
N TYR A 253 16.55 -7.03 1.43
CA TYR A 253 15.49 -6.59 2.33
C TYR A 253 14.10 -6.98 1.82
N GLU A 254 13.83 -6.75 0.53
CA GLU A 254 12.57 -7.14 -0.08
C GLU A 254 12.39 -8.66 -0.10
N ALA A 255 13.46 -9.40 -0.40
CA ALA A 255 13.49 -10.85 -0.34
C ALA A 255 13.20 -11.37 1.07
N TYR A 256 13.72 -10.71 2.12
CA TYR A 256 13.43 -11.05 3.51
C TYR A 256 11.94 -10.93 3.84
N ILE A 257 11.26 -9.89 3.37
CA ILE A 257 9.85 -9.71 3.69
C ILE A 257 8.96 -10.61 2.83
N VAL A 258 9.26 -10.74 1.54
CA VAL A 258 8.40 -11.45 0.58
C VAL A 258 8.40 -12.96 0.84
N HIS A 259 9.57 -13.58 1.07
CA HIS A 259 9.67 -15.05 1.18
C HIS A 259 8.86 -15.60 2.36
N PHE A 260 8.73 -14.84 3.43
CA PHE A 260 7.96 -15.23 4.62
C PHE A 260 6.51 -15.59 4.27
N ASN A 261 5.89 -14.86 3.34
CA ASN A 261 4.51 -15.11 2.91
C ASN A 261 4.34 -16.39 2.08
N PHE A 262 5.43 -16.96 1.54
CA PHE A 262 5.41 -18.18 0.74
C PHE A 262 5.83 -19.42 1.54
N MET A 263 6.18 -19.28 2.82
CA MET A 263 6.54 -20.43 3.67
C MET A 263 5.42 -21.47 3.77
N PRO A 264 4.14 -21.11 3.98
CA PRO A 264 3.07 -22.11 4.09
C PRO A 264 2.82 -22.92 2.81
N CYS A 265 3.38 -22.53 1.66
CA CYS A 265 3.18 -23.22 0.38
C CYS A 265 4.17 -24.35 0.13
N ILE A 266 5.17 -24.50 0.98
CA ILE A 266 6.24 -25.47 0.75
C ILE A 266 5.71 -26.87 1.08
N THR A 267 5.46 -27.66 0.04
CA THR A 267 4.96 -29.05 0.15
C THR A 267 6.04 -30.09 -0.18
N GLY A 268 7.19 -29.66 -0.72
CA GLY A 268 8.27 -30.55 -1.11
C GLY A 268 9.46 -29.84 -1.78
N PRO A 269 10.56 -30.55 -2.08
CA PRO A 269 11.77 -29.94 -2.64
C PRO A 269 11.57 -29.19 -3.97
N ALA A 270 10.68 -29.67 -4.85
CA ALA A 270 10.35 -28.98 -6.10
C ALA A 270 9.67 -27.63 -5.86
N SER A 271 8.80 -27.55 -4.85
CA SER A 271 8.13 -26.30 -4.45
C SER A 271 9.13 -25.27 -3.93
N ILE A 272 10.21 -25.69 -3.24
CA ILE A 272 11.27 -24.79 -2.77
C ILE A 272 11.90 -24.02 -3.93
N ALA A 273 12.24 -24.71 -5.02
CA ALA A 273 12.81 -24.05 -6.20
C ALA A 273 11.82 -23.06 -6.83
N GLY A 274 10.56 -23.48 -7.00
CA GLY A 274 9.48 -22.64 -7.56
C GLY A 274 9.21 -21.38 -6.72
N PHE A 275 8.98 -21.53 -5.42
CA PHE A 275 8.69 -20.42 -4.52
C PHE A 275 9.91 -19.56 -4.22
N THR A 276 11.14 -20.10 -4.30
CA THR A 276 12.36 -19.28 -4.28
C THR A 276 12.41 -18.37 -5.51
N ALA A 277 12.22 -18.91 -6.71
CA ALA A 277 12.20 -18.12 -7.94
C ALA A 277 11.06 -17.07 -7.93
N GLY A 278 9.85 -17.48 -7.52
CA GLY A 278 8.70 -16.59 -7.38
C GLY A 278 8.95 -15.46 -6.37
N SER A 279 9.49 -15.79 -5.20
CA SER A 279 9.84 -14.79 -4.17
C SER A 279 10.87 -13.79 -4.67
N LEU A 280 11.90 -14.25 -5.38
CA LEU A 280 12.92 -13.37 -5.95
C LEU A 280 12.36 -12.48 -7.07
N ALA A 281 11.44 -12.99 -7.89
CA ALA A 281 10.76 -12.20 -8.91
C ALA A 281 9.90 -11.08 -8.30
N VAL A 282 9.06 -11.41 -7.31
CA VAL A 282 8.25 -10.44 -6.57
C VAL A 282 9.15 -9.43 -5.86
N SER A 283 10.23 -9.89 -5.22
CA SER A 283 11.20 -9.02 -4.54
C SER A 283 11.92 -8.07 -5.50
N ALA A 284 12.21 -8.50 -6.72
CA ALA A 284 12.82 -7.65 -7.74
C ALA A 284 11.91 -6.50 -8.15
N VAL A 285 10.61 -6.78 -8.34
CA VAL A 285 9.59 -5.77 -8.64
C VAL A 285 9.40 -4.86 -7.43
N PHE A 286 9.26 -5.43 -6.24
CA PHE A 286 9.04 -4.68 -5.00
C PHE A 286 10.25 -3.78 -4.67
N ASN A 287 11.47 -4.19 -4.97
CA ASN A 287 12.66 -3.37 -4.77
C ASN A 287 12.63 -2.09 -5.63
N LYS A 288 12.28 -2.23 -6.92
CA LYS A 288 12.09 -1.07 -7.82
C LYS A 288 10.93 -0.18 -7.40
N PHE A 289 9.88 -0.78 -6.86
CA PHE A 289 8.75 -0.05 -6.31
C PHE A 289 9.15 0.74 -5.05
N ASN A 290 9.94 0.12 -4.16
CA ASN A 290 10.52 0.73 -2.96
C ASN A 290 11.54 1.84 -3.29
N ASP A 291 12.32 1.69 -4.36
CA ASP A 291 13.13 2.78 -4.93
C ASP A 291 12.27 3.99 -5.30
N SER A 292 11.10 3.75 -5.90
CA SER A 292 10.17 4.82 -6.29
C SER A 292 9.52 5.51 -5.09
N LEU A 293 9.21 4.78 -4.01
CA LEU A 293 8.76 5.36 -2.74
C LEU A 293 9.82 6.28 -2.10
N ARG A 294 11.11 5.95 -2.27
CA ARG A 294 12.22 6.75 -1.72
C ARG A 294 12.49 8.04 -2.52
N ASP A 295 12.17 8.05 -3.81
CA ASP A 295 12.30 9.23 -4.65
C ASP A 295 11.23 10.28 -4.29
N LYS A 296 11.69 11.46 -3.83
CA LYS A 296 10.81 12.59 -3.49
C LYS A 296 9.86 12.98 -4.62
N ARG A 297 10.32 12.86 -5.88
CA ARG A 297 9.51 13.21 -7.04
C ARG A 297 8.37 12.19 -7.16
N ARG A 298 8.70 10.90 -7.13
CA ARG A 298 7.76 9.81 -7.40
C ARG A 298 6.89 9.42 -6.20
N LEU A 299 7.23 9.82 -4.97
CA LEU A 299 6.50 9.43 -3.76
C LEU A 299 4.96 9.55 -3.88
N ILE A 300 4.45 10.71 -4.34
CA ILE A 300 2.99 10.94 -4.44
C ILE A 300 2.34 9.96 -5.42
N VAL A 301 2.94 9.78 -6.60
CA VAL A 301 2.39 8.87 -7.61
C VAL A 301 2.54 7.40 -7.19
N THR A 302 3.62 7.06 -6.49
CA THR A 302 3.84 5.70 -5.99
C THR A 302 2.84 5.37 -4.88
N LEU A 303 2.51 6.31 -3.98
CA LEU A 303 1.44 6.10 -2.99
C LEU A 303 0.07 5.87 -3.64
N ALA A 304 -0.26 6.62 -4.69
CA ALA A 304 -1.49 6.39 -5.45
C ALA A 304 -1.51 5.03 -6.16
N ALA A 305 -0.34 4.56 -6.64
CA ALA A 305 -0.21 3.22 -7.18
C ALA A 305 -0.38 2.14 -6.09
N VAL A 306 0.11 2.36 -4.86
CA VAL A 306 -0.16 1.45 -3.73
C VAL A 306 -1.67 1.35 -3.48
N PHE A 307 -2.37 2.48 -3.42
CA PHE A 307 -3.84 2.48 -3.25
C PHE A 307 -4.55 1.75 -4.38
N TYR A 308 -4.22 2.06 -5.63
CA TYR A 308 -4.79 1.38 -6.80
C TYR A 308 -4.57 -0.14 -6.74
N ILE A 309 -3.33 -0.59 -6.47
CA ILE A 309 -3.01 -2.03 -6.38
C ILE A 309 -3.74 -2.66 -5.21
N ALA A 310 -3.79 -2.01 -4.05
CA ALA A 310 -4.44 -2.54 -2.85
C ALA A 310 -5.95 -2.74 -3.07
N ILE A 311 -6.64 -1.75 -3.67
CA ILE A 311 -8.08 -1.85 -3.97
C ILE A 311 -8.35 -3.01 -4.95
N CYS A 312 -7.55 -3.12 -6.01
CA CYS A 312 -7.65 -4.23 -6.96
C CYS A 312 -7.38 -5.58 -6.31
N TYR A 313 -6.37 -5.63 -5.45
CA TYR A 313 -5.93 -6.85 -4.78
C TYR A 313 -6.95 -7.35 -3.76
N ILE A 314 -7.51 -6.48 -2.91
CA ILE A 314 -8.50 -6.84 -1.90
C ILE A 314 -9.77 -7.39 -2.56
N LEU A 315 -10.23 -6.77 -3.65
CA LEU A 315 -11.38 -7.27 -4.40
C LEU A 315 -11.09 -8.64 -5.03
N ALA A 316 -9.92 -8.80 -5.66
CA ALA A 316 -9.50 -10.08 -6.21
C ALA A 316 -9.49 -11.17 -5.12
N CYS A 317 -8.90 -10.89 -3.95
CA CYS A 317 -8.89 -11.82 -2.83
C CYS A 317 -10.31 -12.24 -2.42
N LYS A 318 -11.21 -11.28 -2.14
CA LYS A 318 -12.57 -11.57 -1.67
C LYS A 318 -13.34 -12.56 -2.55
N TYR A 319 -13.24 -12.40 -3.87
CA TYR A 319 -13.98 -13.28 -4.78
C TYR A 319 -13.21 -14.55 -5.13
N SER A 320 -11.88 -14.51 -5.22
CA SER A 320 -11.08 -15.71 -5.43
C SER A 320 -11.13 -16.68 -4.24
N MET A 321 -11.33 -16.18 -3.01
CA MET A 321 -11.57 -17.01 -1.80
C MET A 321 -12.74 -17.98 -1.97
N ARG A 322 -13.74 -17.61 -2.78
CA ARG A 322 -14.92 -18.45 -3.04
C ARG A 322 -14.66 -19.55 -4.06
N ALA A 323 -13.59 -19.42 -4.84
CA ALA A 323 -13.25 -20.33 -5.93
C ALA A 323 -12.10 -21.27 -5.57
N THR A 324 -11.18 -20.85 -4.69
CA THR A 324 -10.02 -21.65 -4.31
C THR A 324 -9.48 -21.27 -2.94
N GLU A 325 -9.06 -22.27 -2.16
CA GLU A 325 -8.34 -22.09 -0.89
C GLU A 325 -6.95 -21.45 -1.08
N HIS A 326 -6.42 -21.48 -2.31
CA HIS A 326 -5.12 -20.91 -2.68
C HIS A 326 -5.22 -19.49 -3.27
N PHE A 327 -6.32 -18.79 -3.01
CA PHE A 327 -6.62 -17.46 -3.58
C PHE A 327 -5.49 -16.46 -3.42
N GLY A 328 -4.76 -16.48 -2.30
CA GLY A 328 -3.66 -15.56 -2.07
C GLY A 328 -2.51 -15.67 -3.06
N TYR A 329 -2.17 -16.90 -3.41
CA TYR A 329 -1.13 -17.18 -4.39
C TYR A 329 -1.57 -16.81 -5.81
N ALA A 330 -2.87 -16.84 -6.10
CA ALA A 330 -3.41 -16.36 -7.36
C ALA A 330 -3.40 -14.82 -7.46
N CYS A 331 -3.64 -14.12 -6.34
CA CYS A 331 -3.71 -12.66 -6.30
C CYS A 331 -2.34 -11.96 -6.25
N ILE A 332 -1.29 -12.57 -5.69
CA ILE A 332 0.07 -11.97 -5.63
C ILE A 332 0.66 -11.72 -7.04
N PRO A 333 0.60 -12.66 -8.01
CA PRO A 333 1.00 -12.40 -9.39
C PRO A 333 0.23 -11.24 -10.01
N TYR A 334 -1.08 -11.14 -9.76
CA TYR A 334 -1.89 -10.02 -10.26
C TYR A 334 -1.38 -8.68 -9.70
N ALA A 335 -1.19 -8.56 -8.39
CA ALA A 335 -0.61 -7.36 -7.77
C ALA A 335 0.80 -7.04 -8.33
N THR A 336 1.60 -8.07 -8.59
CA THR A 336 2.94 -7.94 -9.18
C THR A 336 2.87 -7.41 -10.62
N VAL A 337 1.94 -7.89 -11.44
CA VAL A 337 1.68 -7.38 -12.80
C VAL A 337 1.28 -5.90 -12.75
N LEU A 338 0.36 -5.51 -11.87
CA LEU A 338 -0.03 -4.11 -11.70
C LEU A 338 1.17 -3.23 -11.28
N ALA A 339 2.02 -3.71 -10.37
CA ALA A 339 3.24 -3.03 -9.97
C ALA A 339 4.23 -2.87 -11.14
N VAL A 340 4.38 -3.90 -11.98
CA VAL A 340 5.21 -3.82 -13.20
C VAL A 340 4.65 -2.77 -14.17
N VAL A 341 3.34 -2.76 -14.42
CA VAL A 341 2.68 -1.75 -15.28
C VAL A 341 2.94 -0.34 -14.77
N PHE A 342 2.81 -0.11 -13.46
CA PHE A 342 3.16 1.16 -12.83
C PHE A 342 4.63 1.56 -13.08
N LEU A 343 5.57 0.63 -12.88
CA LEU A 343 7.00 0.87 -13.10
C LEU A 343 7.30 1.19 -14.57
N LEU A 344 6.60 0.56 -15.52
CA LEU A 344 6.70 0.87 -16.94
C LEU A 344 6.18 2.28 -17.25
N PHE A 345 5.04 2.67 -16.69
CA PHE A 345 4.41 3.99 -16.92
C PHE A 345 5.18 5.16 -16.31
N THR A 346 5.95 4.90 -15.26
CA THR A 346 6.80 5.88 -14.56
C THR A 346 8.27 5.84 -14.99
N SER A 347 8.64 4.92 -15.90
CA SER A 347 10.00 4.81 -16.44
C SER A 347 10.30 5.91 -17.46
N ASP A 348 11.28 6.76 -17.14
CA ASP A 348 11.74 7.81 -18.07
C ASP A 348 12.34 7.21 -19.35
N ARG A 349 12.99 6.03 -19.29
CA ARG A 349 13.58 5.36 -20.46
C ARG A 349 12.52 4.91 -21.48
N LEU A 350 11.40 4.36 -21.00
CA LEU A 350 10.34 3.87 -21.86
C LEU A 350 9.51 5.02 -22.45
N ARG A 351 9.37 6.12 -21.70
CA ARG A 351 8.61 7.30 -22.11
C ARG A 351 9.08 7.87 -23.46
N TYR A 352 10.38 7.95 -23.70
CA TYR A 352 10.91 8.51 -24.96
C TYR A 352 10.85 7.52 -26.12
N ARG A 353 10.83 6.21 -25.84
CA ARG A 353 10.81 5.15 -26.86
C ARG A 353 9.39 4.81 -27.32
N LEU A 354 8.41 4.81 -26.42
CA LEU A 354 7.02 4.57 -26.79
C LEU A 354 6.34 5.87 -27.22
N ARG A 355 6.31 6.11 -28.53
CA ARG A 355 5.40 7.08 -29.14
C ARG A 355 4.14 6.34 -29.58
N TRP A 356 3.01 6.73 -29.01
CA TRP A 356 1.72 6.11 -29.32
C TRP A 356 1.06 6.87 -30.47
N PRO A 357 0.68 6.19 -31.57
CA PRO A 357 -0.18 6.76 -32.58
C PRO A 357 -1.45 7.35 -31.96
N LYS A 358 -1.95 8.46 -32.50
CA LYS A 358 -3.22 9.07 -32.03
C LYS A 358 -4.39 8.08 -32.11
N ALA A 359 -4.35 7.15 -33.06
CA ALA A 359 -5.34 6.09 -33.23
C ALA A 359 -5.36 5.09 -32.06
N SER A 360 -4.23 4.84 -31.38
CA SER A 360 -4.15 3.82 -30.32
C SER A 360 -5.10 4.08 -29.16
N LEU A 361 -5.32 5.35 -28.79
CA LEU A 361 -6.28 5.71 -27.75
C LEU A 361 -7.70 5.31 -28.14
N TRP A 362 -8.10 5.62 -29.38
CA TRP A 362 -9.44 5.32 -29.87
C TRP A 362 -9.66 3.81 -30.00
N ILE A 363 -8.65 3.08 -30.50
CA ILE A 363 -8.71 1.60 -30.55
C ILE A 363 -8.92 1.03 -29.16
N VAL A 364 -8.09 1.42 -28.17
CA VAL A 364 -8.21 0.91 -26.80
C VAL A 364 -9.53 1.30 -26.15
N LEU A 365 -10.04 2.52 -26.40
CA LEU A 365 -11.33 2.97 -25.88
C LEU A 365 -12.48 2.17 -26.50
N THR A 366 -12.47 1.93 -27.81
CA THR A 366 -13.47 1.09 -28.49
C THR A 366 -13.42 -0.33 -27.98
N LEU A 367 -12.23 -0.92 -27.81
CA LEU A 367 -12.06 -2.26 -27.25
C LEU A 367 -12.57 -2.34 -25.80
N LEU A 368 -12.26 -1.35 -24.97
CA LEU A 368 -12.74 -1.28 -23.58
C LEU A 368 -14.26 -1.19 -23.54
N ALA A 369 -14.86 -0.28 -24.31
CA ALA A 369 -16.31 -0.11 -24.37
C ALA A 369 -17.01 -1.37 -24.92
N ALA A 370 -16.47 -1.98 -25.98
CA ALA A 370 -17.01 -3.22 -26.54
C ALA A 370 -16.91 -4.38 -25.54
N ALA A 371 -15.80 -4.50 -24.80
CA ALA A 371 -15.64 -5.50 -23.75
C ALA A 371 -16.61 -5.27 -22.59
N MET A 372 -16.80 -4.02 -22.15
CA MET A 372 -17.77 -3.68 -21.10
C MET A 372 -19.20 -4.01 -21.53
N LEU A 373 -19.58 -3.70 -22.78
CA LEU A 373 -20.87 -4.11 -23.36
C LEU A 373 -21.01 -5.64 -23.35
N ALA A 374 -20.00 -6.36 -23.84
CA ALA A 374 -20.03 -7.82 -23.87
C ALA A 374 -20.25 -8.41 -22.47
N VAL A 375 -19.57 -7.88 -21.44
CA VAL A 375 -19.77 -8.29 -20.04
C VAL A 375 -21.19 -7.99 -19.57
N GLN A 376 -21.70 -6.77 -19.79
CA GLN A 376 -23.05 -6.37 -19.35
C GLN A 376 -24.18 -7.19 -19.96
N TYR A 377 -24.04 -7.59 -21.23
CA TYR A 377 -25.04 -8.40 -21.93
C TYR A 377 -24.85 -9.90 -21.73
N HIS A 378 -23.70 -10.34 -21.19
CA HIS A 378 -23.47 -11.74 -20.85
C HIS A 378 -24.12 -12.13 -19.52
N PHE A 379 -24.12 -11.23 -18.52
CA PHE A 379 -24.70 -11.48 -17.21
C PHE A 379 -26.12 -10.91 -17.09
N ASP A 380 -27.08 -11.75 -16.68
CA ASP A 380 -28.44 -11.30 -16.35
C ASP A 380 -28.43 -10.58 -14.99
N PRO A 381 -28.84 -9.29 -14.92
CA PRO A 381 -28.89 -8.54 -13.67
C PRO A 381 -29.89 -9.09 -12.65
N MET A 382 -30.89 -9.88 -13.07
CA MET A 382 -31.92 -10.45 -12.18
C MET A 382 -31.47 -11.75 -11.53
N GLU A 383 -30.50 -12.46 -12.12
CA GLU A 383 -29.90 -13.68 -11.54
C GLU A 383 -28.76 -13.36 -10.57
N ASN A 384 -28.24 -12.13 -10.61
CA ASN A 384 -27.17 -11.69 -9.74
C ASN A 384 -27.61 -11.64 -8.27
N LYS A 385 -26.76 -12.09 -7.34
CA LYS A 385 -26.99 -11.92 -5.88
C LYS A 385 -26.70 -10.50 -5.39
N VAL A 386 -26.81 -9.51 -6.28
CA VAL A 386 -26.45 -8.11 -6.05
C VAL A 386 -27.49 -7.24 -6.75
N ASP A 387 -28.11 -6.34 -6.00
CA ASP A 387 -29.32 -5.63 -6.42
C ASP A 387 -29.10 -4.25 -7.07
N ARG A 388 -27.85 -3.97 -7.45
CA ARG A 388 -27.36 -2.67 -7.95
C ARG A 388 -28.15 -2.14 -9.15
N TRP A 389 -28.38 -2.98 -10.16
CA TRP A 389 -29.19 -2.62 -11.33
C TRP A 389 -30.63 -2.23 -10.93
N SER A 390 -31.31 -3.09 -10.18
CA SER A 390 -32.70 -2.86 -9.77
C SER A 390 -32.86 -1.71 -8.78
N ALA A 391 -31.81 -1.36 -8.04
CA ALA A 391 -31.78 -0.20 -7.15
C ALA A 391 -31.85 1.14 -7.89
N ILE A 392 -31.67 1.15 -9.22
CA ILE A 392 -31.86 2.32 -10.09
C ILE A 392 -33.01 2.11 -11.06
N ALA A 393 -33.09 0.94 -11.68
CA ALA A 393 -34.12 0.66 -12.68
C ALA A 393 -35.54 0.69 -12.08
N ASN A 394 -35.76 0.05 -10.93
CA ASN A 394 -37.11 -0.05 -10.34
C ASN A 394 -37.63 1.31 -9.85
N PRO A 395 -36.83 2.15 -9.15
CA PRO A 395 -37.24 3.51 -8.81
C PRO A 395 -37.58 4.39 -10.00
N LEU A 396 -36.82 4.29 -11.10
CA LEU A 396 -37.12 5.05 -12.31
C LEU A 396 -38.42 4.55 -12.97
N THR A 397 -38.63 3.24 -13.02
CA THR A 397 -39.90 2.67 -13.49
C THR A 397 -41.07 3.13 -12.62
N ALA A 398 -40.94 3.09 -11.30
CA ALA A 398 -41.94 3.60 -10.37
C ALA A 398 -42.22 5.10 -10.61
N LEU A 399 -41.17 5.91 -10.73
CA LEU A 399 -41.27 7.34 -11.01
C LEU A 399 -42.11 7.63 -12.26
N PHE A 400 -41.87 6.89 -13.35
CA PHE A 400 -42.60 7.08 -14.61
C PHE A 400 -43.98 6.41 -14.64
N ASN A 401 -44.25 5.47 -13.73
CA ASN A 401 -45.58 4.88 -13.54
C ASN A 401 -46.48 5.70 -12.61
N GLY A 402 -45.97 6.77 -12.00
CA GLY A 402 -46.72 7.59 -11.04
C GLY A 402 -46.70 7.04 -9.61
N ASP A 403 -45.75 6.15 -9.30
CA ASP A 403 -45.49 5.62 -7.97
C ASP A 403 -44.30 6.33 -7.31
N PHE A 404 -44.29 6.42 -5.98
CA PHE A 404 -43.20 7.05 -5.26
C PHE A 404 -41.89 6.24 -5.39
N PRO A 405 -40.80 6.82 -5.95
CA PRO A 405 -39.65 6.04 -6.42
C PRO A 405 -38.86 5.34 -5.31
N TYR A 406 -38.77 5.91 -4.11
CA TYR A 406 -37.96 5.36 -3.02
C TYR A 406 -38.63 4.19 -2.27
N LEU A 407 -39.93 3.94 -2.52
CA LEU A 407 -40.61 2.75 -2.03
C LEU A 407 -40.40 1.53 -2.94
N ALA A 408 -39.92 1.74 -4.17
CA ALA A 408 -39.66 0.65 -5.11
C ALA A 408 -38.63 -0.33 -4.55
N LYS A 409 -39.04 -1.61 -4.45
CA LYS A 409 -38.18 -2.68 -3.97
C LYS A 409 -37.22 -3.16 -5.05
N THR A 410 -36.01 -3.50 -4.63
CA THR A 410 -35.06 -4.19 -5.50
C THR A 410 -35.45 -5.66 -5.66
N HIS A 411 -34.84 -6.37 -6.61
CA HIS A 411 -35.15 -7.79 -6.82
C HIS A 411 -34.72 -8.70 -5.65
N LEU A 412 -33.91 -8.17 -4.72
CA LEU A 412 -33.52 -8.83 -3.46
C LEU A 412 -34.26 -8.26 -2.23
N GLY A 413 -35.28 -7.43 -2.43
CA GLY A 413 -36.11 -6.87 -1.35
C GLY A 413 -35.55 -5.62 -0.65
N GLY A 414 -34.42 -5.08 -1.13
CA GLY A 414 -33.83 -3.82 -0.69
C GLY A 414 -34.56 -2.57 -1.21
N ASN A 415 -34.01 -1.39 -0.92
CA ASN A 415 -34.52 -0.09 -1.38
C ASN A 415 -33.43 0.73 -2.07
N SER A 416 -33.83 1.73 -2.84
CA SER A 416 -32.92 2.63 -3.54
C SER A 416 -32.21 3.59 -2.58
N SER A 417 -30.89 3.66 -2.69
CA SER A 417 -30.05 4.59 -1.91
C SER A 417 -29.59 5.85 -2.65
N PRO A 418 -29.46 5.90 -4.00
CA PRO A 418 -28.98 7.11 -4.67
C PRO A 418 -29.91 8.30 -4.54
N PHE A 419 -29.33 9.49 -4.52
CA PHE A 419 -30.08 10.73 -4.41
C PHE A 419 -30.64 11.23 -5.76
N PRO A 420 -31.59 12.19 -5.76
CA PRO A 420 -32.43 12.47 -6.91
C PRO A 420 -31.69 12.88 -8.18
N VAL A 421 -30.60 13.64 -8.07
CA VAL A 421 -29.80 14.04 -9.24
C VAL A 421 -29.13 12.83 -9.89
N TRP A 422 -28.76 11.81 -9.11
CA TRP A 422 -28.23 10.58 -9.67
C TRP A 422 -29.30 9.79 -10.44
N LEU A 423 -30.52 9.69 -9.91
CA LEU A 423 -31.64 9.09 -10.63
C LEU A 423 -31.92 9.84 -11.93
N ALA A 424 -31.94 11.17 -11.90
CA ALA A 424 -32.16 12.00 -13.09
C ALA A 424 -31.10 11.75 -14.17
N LEU A 425 -29.83 11.58 -13.80
CA LEU A 425 -28.75 11.25 -14.73
C LEU A 425 -28.93 9.87 -15.40
N HIS A 426 -29.69 8.96 -14.78
CA HIS A 426 -29.94 7.62 -15.30
C HIS A 426 -31.15 7.52 -16.22
N ILE A 427 -32.03 8.54 -16.26
CA ILE A 427 -33.25 8.56 -17.10
C ILE A 427 -32.97 8.20 -18.57
N PRO A 428 -31.96 8.77 -19.25
CA PRO A 428 -31.71 8.42 -20.66
C PRO A 428 -31.37 6.95 -20.85
N PHE A 429 -30.65 6.35 -19.89
CA PHE A 429 -30.23 4.94 -19.97
C PHE A 429 -31.35 3.98 -19.58
N TRP A 430 -32.23 4.39 -18.66
CA TRP A 430 -33.49 3.70 -18.39
C TRP A 430 -34.38 3.67 -19.63
N ALA A 431 -34.50 4.79 -20.35
CA ALA A 431 -35.26 4.85 -21.60
C ALA A 431 -34.67 3.96 -22.72
N LEU A 432 -33.36 3.69 -22.67
CA LEU A 432 -32.69 2.71 -23.55
C LEU A 432 -32.86 1.25 -23.08
N GLY A 433 -33.59 1.00 -22.00
CA GLY A 433 -33.85 -0.33 -21.43
C GLY A 433 -32.68 -0.91 -20.62
N ASN A 434 -31.58 -0.16 -20.44
CA ASN A 434 -30.43 -0.63 -19.66
C ASN A 434 -29.70 0.53 -18.95
N VAL A 435 -30.00 0.71 -17.67
CA VAL A 435 -29.34 1.72 -16.82
C VAL A 435 -27.82 1.51 -16.66
N GLY A 436 -27.32 0.29 -16.89
CA GLY A 436 -25.88 -0.02 -16.84
C GLY A 436 -25.06 0.66 -17.94
N LEU A 437 -25.70 1.12 -19.02
CA LEU A 437 -25.03 1.88 -20.09
C LEU A 437 -24.42 3.20 -19.58
N SER A 438 -24.92 3.72 -18.45
CA SER A 438 -24.36 4.89 -17.76
C SER A 438 -22.90 4.69 -17.33
N GLU A 439 -22.50 3.47 -16.98
CA GLU A 439 -21.13 3.14 -16.57
C GLU A 439 -20.14 3.27 -17.73
N ILE A 440 -20.52 2.74 -18.89
CA ILE A 440 -19.72 2.87 -20.12
C ILE A 440 -19.62 4.35 -20.52
N PHE A 441 -20.72 5.09 -20.45
CA PHE A 441 -20.75 6.52 -20.74
C PHE A 441 -19.84 7.33 -19.81
N THR A 442 -19.93 7.10 -18.50
CA THR A 442 -19.09 7.79 -17.51
C THR A 442 -17.62 7.41 -17.62
N ALA A 443 -17.29 6.15 -17.95
CA ALA A 443 -15.92 5.73 -18.24
C ALA A 443 -15.34 6.46 -19.48
N ILE A 444 -16.12 6.60 -20.56
CA ILE A 444 -15.71 7.36 -21.75
C ILE A 444 -15.50 8.83 -21.42
N LEU A 445 -16.42 9.46 -20.68
CA LEU A 445 -16.29 10.85 -20.24
C LEU A 445 -15.06 11.07 -19.36
N PHE A 446 -14.80 10.14 -18.45
CA PHE A 446 -13.60 10.15 -17.60
C PHE A 446 -12.32 10.12 -18.45
N LEU A 447 -12.21 9.18 -19.39
CA LEU A 447 -11.06 9.10 -20.30
C LEU A 447 -10.92 10.35 -21.18
N TYR A 448 -12.03 10.88 -21.67
CA TYR A 448 -12.05 12.13 -22.41
C TYR A 448 -11.56 13.31 -21.56
N SER A 449 -11.97 13.39 -20.29
CA SER A 449 -11.51 14.44 -19.37
C SER A 449 -10.00 14.39 -19.15
N ILE A 450 -9.43 13.19 -19.03
CA ILE A 450 -7.99 12.98 -18.89
C ILE A 450 -7.28 13.37 -20.18
N LYS A 451 -7.84 13.01 -21.33
CA LYS A 451 -7.32 13.43 -22.63
C LYS A 451 -7.30 14.95 -22.76
N ALA A 452 -8.39 15.61 -22.40
CA ALA A 452 -8.54 17.06 -22.49
C ALA A 452 -7.59 17.79 -21.52
N ALA A 453 -7.46 17.30 -20.28
CA ALA A 453 -6.61 17.92 -19.27
C ALA A 453 -5.10 17.58 -19.45
N TYR A 454 -4.75 16.35 -19.81
CA TYR A 454 -3.38 15.83 -19.70
C TYR A 454 -2.82 15.22 -21.00
N GLY A 455 -3.64 15.14 -22.06
CA GLY A 455 -3.24 14.66 -23.39
C GLY A 455 -3.45 13.16 -23.63
N ASN A 456 -3.28 12.74 -24.89
CA ASN A 456 -3.58 11.38 -25.35
C ASN A 456 -2.78 10.28 -24.62
N GLY A 457 -1.51 10.54 -24.29
CA GLY A 457 -0.66 9.57 -23.62
C GLY A 457 -1.14 9.26 -22.19
N ALA A 458 -1.65 10.26 -21.48
CA ALA A 458 -2.25 10.08 -20.17
C ALA A 458 -3.58 9.31 -20.28
N ALA A 459 -4.44 9.68 -21.23
CA ALA A 459 -5.72 8.98 -21.45
C ALA A 459 -5.52 7.50 -21.82
N LEU A 460 -4.51 7.18 -22.63
CA LEU A 460 -4.20 5.79 -22.98
C LEU A 460 -3.73 4.98 -21.76
N LYS A 461 -2.85 5.55 -20.93
CA LYS A 461 -2.46 4.91 -19.66
C LYS A 461 -3.65 4.71 -18.73
N ALA A 462 -4.53 5.70 -18.64
CA ALA A 462 -5.74 5.62 -17.83
C ALA A 462 -6.68 4.50 -18.33
N ALA A 463 -6.84 4.37 -19.65
CA ALA A 463 -7.64 3.29 -20.25
C ALA A 463 -7.05 1.91 -19.96
N VAL A 464 -5.72 1.76 -20.03
CA VAL A 464 -5.03 0.51 -19.66
C VAL A 464 -5.21 0.20 -18.18
N LEU A 465 -5.10 1.18 -17.28
CA LEU A 465 -5.34 0.96 -15.85
C LEU A 465 -6.80 0.58 -15.58
N LEU A 466 -7.76 1.26 -16.20
CA LEU A 466 -9.18 0.88 -16.10
C LEU A 466 -9.40 -0.57 -16.54
N GLY A 467 -8.89 -0.96 -17.71
CA GLY A 467 -9.04 -2.33 -18.21
C GLY A 467 -8.29 -3.39 -17.40
N LEU A 468 -7.26 -3.02 -16.62
CA LEU A 468 -6.56 -3.94 -15.72
C LEU A 468 -7.22 -4.05 -14.34
N SER A 469 -8.14 -3.16 -14.01
CA SER A 469 -8.84 -3.13 -12.72
C SER A 469 -9.93 -4.20 -12.68
N VAL A 470 -9.76 -5.24 -11.86
CA VAL A 470 -10.80 -6.25 -11.65
C VAL A 470 -12.11 -5.64 -11.15
N ASN A 471 -12.01 -4.52 -10.41
CA ASN A 471 -13.13 -3.76 -9.88
C ASN A 471 -14.03 -3.20 -10.99
N LEU A 472 -13.45 -2.68 -12.09
CA LEU A 472 -14.25 -2.18 -13.20
C LEU A 472 -15.09 -3.32 -13.79
N TRP A 473 -14.48 -4.48 -14.02
CA TRP A 473 -15.19 -5.61 -14.60
C TRP A 473 -16.26 -6.18 -13.68
N TYR A 474 -16.00 -6.19 -12.37
CA TYR A 474 -17.01 -6.54 -11.37
C TYR A 474 -18.19 -5.57 -11.42
N GLU A 475 -17.94 -4.26 -11.33
CA GLU A 475 -18.96 -3.22 -11.34
C GLU A 475 -19.79 -3.26 -12.64
N THR A 476 -19.11 -3.50 -13.77
CA THR A 476 -19.74 -3.67 -15.09
C THR A 476 -20.64 -4.90 -15.14
N ALA A 477 -20.22 -6.04 -14.57
CA ALA A 477 -21.02 -7.26 -14.55
C ALA A 477 -22.30 -7.10 -13.71
N VAL A 478 -22.23 -6.39 -12.58
CA VAL A 478 -23.40 -6.15 -11.70
C VAL A 478 -24.18 -4.88 -12.05
N ARG A 479 -23.70 -4.09 -13.02
CA ARG A 479 -24.24 -2.78 -13.44
C ARG A 479 -24.33 -1.80 -12.27
N SER A 480 -23.23 -1.70 -11.51
CA SER A 480 -23.12 -0.86 -10.33
C SER A 480 -22.85 0.60 -10.69
N ASP A 481 -23.37 1.49 -9.84
CA ASP A 481 -23.39 2.93 -10.07
C ASP A 481 -22.33 3.69 -9.28
N LEU A 482 -21.69 3.03 -8.31
CA LEU A 482 -20.74 3.67 -7.41
C LEU A 482 -19.50 4.18 -8.16
N ILE A 483 -18.81 3.30 -8.89
CA ILE A 483 -17.62 3.71 -9.65
C ILE A 483 -17.97 4.74 -10.72
N SER A 484 -19.13 4.60 -11.37
CA SER A 484 -19.67 5.53 -12.37
C SER A 484 -19.82 6.96 -11.84
N ASN A 485 -20.31 7.10 -10.60
CA ASN A 485 -20.43 8.39 -9.93
C ASN A 485 -19.06 9.09 -9.76
N PHE A 486 -18.06 8.33 -9.30
CA PHE A 486 -16.72 8.87 -9.07
C PHE A 486 -15.91 9.06 -10.37
N LEU A 487 -16.15 8.26 -11.41
CA LEU A 487 -15.61 8.51 -12.75
C LEU A 487 -16.09 9.87 -13.27
N LEU A 488 -17.39 10.16 -13.13
CA LEU A 488 -17.97 11.44 -13.53
C LEU A 488 -17.47 12.59 -12.65
N LEU A 489 -17.33 12.39 -11.33
CA LEU A 489 -16.81 13.41 -10.41
C LEU A 489 -15.37 13.79 -10.77
N VAL A 490 -14.51 12.80 -11.03
CA VAL A 490 -13.13 13.07 -11.45
C VAL A 490 -13.11 13.72 -12.84
N ALA A 491 -14.02 13.36 -13.74
CA ALA A 491 -14.16 14.04 -15.02
C ALA A 491 -14.46 15.54 -14.83
N PHE A 492 -15.38 15.88 -13.93
CA PHE A 492 -15.68 17.25 -13.56
C PHE A 492 -14.47 17.98 -12.96
N ILE A 493 -13.77 17.37 -11.99
CA ILE A 493 -12.57 17.95 -11.37
C ILE A 493 -11.48 18.19 -12.41
N ASN A 494 -11.23 17.24 -13.31
CA ASN A 494 -10.25 17.39 -14.39
C ASN A 494 -10.59 18.57 -15.31
N MET A 495 -11.88 18.76 -15.63
CA MET A 495 -12.32 19.90 -16.43
C MET A 495 -12.11 21.24 -15.73
N LEU A 496 -12.32 21.32 -14.42
CA LEU A 496 -12.02 22.53 -13.63
C LEU A 496 -10.52 22.83 -13.59
N VAL A 497 -9.69 21.80 -13.38
CA VAL A 497 -8.22 21.91 -13.41
C VAL A 497 -7.75 22.39 -14.79
N MET A 498 -8.26 21.81 -15.86
CA MET A 498 -7.95 22.20 -17.25
C MET A 498 -8.32 23.66 -17.51
N LYS A 499 -9.53 24.08 -17.13
CA LYS A 499 -10.01 25.45 -17.31
C LYS A 499 -9.39 26.46 -16.34
N ARG A 500 -8.54 26.03 -15.40
CA ARG A 500 -7.95 26.85 -14.33
C ARG A 500 -8.99 27.74 -13.64
N THR A 501 -10.18 27.17 -13.42
CA THR A 501 -11.29 27.83 -12.74
C THR A 501 -11.40 27.26 -11.34
N GLY A 502 -11.52 28.13 -10.34
CA GLY A 502 -11.57 27.76 -8.93
C GLY A 502 -12.76 28.39 -8.22
N PHE A 503 -12.98 27.96 -6.97
CA PHE A 503 -14.13 28.37 -6.17
C PHE A 503 -14.12 29.88 -5.91
N TYR A 504 -12.93 30.47 -5.75
CA TYR A 504 -12.78 31.92 -5.55
C TYR A 504 -13.35 32.76 -6.71
N ARG A 505 -13.22 32.28 -7.96
CA ARG A 505 -13.65 33.03 -9.15
C ARG A 505 -15.14 32.90 -9.43
N ARG A 506 -15.74 31.75 -9.11
CA ARG A 506 -17.15 31.45 -9.41
C ARG A 506 -17.85 30.80 -8.20
N PRO A 507 -17.91 31.50 -7.06
CA PRO A 507 -18.37 30.91 -5.79
C PRO A 507 -19.82 30.40 -5.87
N TYR A 508 -20.76 31.19 -6.40
CA TYR A 508 -22.17 30.81 -6.46
C TYR A 508 -22.44 29.64 -7.42
N LEU A 509 -21.88 29.68 -8.63
CA LEU A 509 -22.02 28.59 -9.60
C LEU A 509 -21.43 27.28 -9.05
N LEU A 510 -20.23 27.33 -8.48
CA LEU A 510 -19.58 26.13 -7.93
C LEU A 510 -20.24 25.65 -6.63
N SER A 511 -20.92 26.52 -5.89
CA SER A 511 -21.79 26.14 -4.76
C SER A 511 -23.02 25.37 -5.26
N ALA A 512 -23.72 25.88 -6.27
CA ALA A 512 -24.87 25.19 -6.87
C ALA A 512 -24.46 23.84 -7.46
N VAL A 513 -23.35 23.78 -8.21
CA VAL A 513 -22.83 22.53 -8.78
C VAL A 513 -22.38 21.57 -7.67
N ALA A 514 -21.76 22.03 -6.59
CA ALA A 514 -21.42 21.19 -5.45
C ALA A 514 -22.68 20.59 -4.80
N ALA A 515 -23.76 21.36 -4.67
CA ALA A 515 -25.04 20.86 -4.16
C ALA A 515 -25.65 19.77 -5.05
N LEU A 516 -25.57 19.92 -6.38
CA LEU A 516 -26.01 18.88 -7.31
C LEU A 516 -25.19 17.59 -7.15
N TRP A 517 -23.87 17.71 -6.95
CA TRP A 517 -23.01 16.57 -6.64
C TRP A 517 -23.37 15.91 -5.31
N LEU A 518 -23.59 16.69 -4.25
CA LEU A 518 -24.06 16.18 -2.97
C LEU A 518 -25.39 15.43 -3.14
N SER A 519 -26.26 15.90 -4.03
CA SER A 519 -27.53 15.25 -4.40
C SER A 519 -27.37 14.08 -5.38
N THR A 520 -26.14 13.62 -5.65
CA THR A 520 -25.90 12.30 -6.23
C THR A 520 -25.56 11.27 -5.16
N ARG A 521 -24.60 11.63 -4.27
CA ARG A 521 -24.15 10.82 -3.14
C ARG A 521 -23.40 11.70 -2.14
N LEU A 522 -23.56 11.48 -0.83
CA LEU A 522 -22.89 12.26 0.22
C LEU A 522 -21.36 12.15 0.17
N SER A 523 -20.81 11.01 -0.23
CA SER A 523 -19.36 10.77 -0.28
C SER A 523 -18.63 11.67 -1.29
N THR A 524 -19.34 12.25 -2.28
CA THR A 524 -18.78 13.26 -3.20
C THR A 524 -18.39 14.56 -2.49
N ALA A 525 -18.92 14.80 -1.28
CA ALA A 525 -18.58 15.95 -0.45
C ALA A 525 -17.07 16.03 -0.18
N PHE A 526 -16.41 14.90 0.08
CA PHE A 526 -15.02 14.92 0.53
C PHE A 526 -14.05 15.42 -0.55
N PRO A 527 -14.03 14.89 -1.79
CA PRO A 527 -13.17 15.44 -2.84
C PRO A 527 -13.46 16.91 -3.16
N LEU A 528 -14.75 17.30 -3.20
CA LEU A 528 -15.15 18.69 -3.48
C LEU A 528 -14.73 19.63 -2.36
N PHE A 529 -14.88 19.22 -1.11
CA PHE A 529 -14.42 19.97 0.06
C PHE A 529 -12.90 20.18 0.01
N ILE A 530 -12.12 19.13 -0.23
CA ILE A 530 -10.65 19.24 -0.33
C ILE A 530 -10.26 20.25 -1.42
N MET A 531 -10.95 20.24 -2.56
CA MET A 531 -10.69 21.14 -3.67
C MET A 531 -11.09 22.60 -3.38
N PHE A 532 -12.29 22.82 -2.85
CA PHE A 532 -12.89 24.16 -2.75
C PHE A 532 -12.60 24.88 -1.45
N PHE A 533 -12.38 24.17 -0.34
CA PHE A 533 -12.21 24.76 0.98
C PHE A 533 -11.08 25.82 1.06
N PRO A 534 -9.88 25.63 0.47
CA PRO A 534 -8.83 26.64 0.53
C PRO A 534 -9.18 27.95 -0.17
N ASP A 535 -9.95 27.87 -1.27
CA ASP A 535 -10.44 29.04 -2.00
C ASP A 535 -11.61 29.70 -1.25
N TRP A 536 -12.49 28.91 -0.64
CA TRP A 536 -13.60 29.41 0.18
C TRP A 536 -13.11 30.20 1.40
N LEU A 537 -12.01 29.78 2.04
CA LEU A 537 -11.40 30.52 3.15
C LEU A 537 -10.99 31.96 2.79
N ARG A 538 -10.69 32.23 1.50
CA ARG A 538 -10.28 33.54 1.00
C ARG A 538 -11.46 34.47 0.67
N LEU A 539 -12.69 33.98 0.73
CA LEU A 539 -13.89 34.79 0.49
C LEU A 539 -14.17 35.72 1.69
N SER A 540 -14.88 36.83 1.43
CA SER A 540 -15.41 37.70 2.50
C SER A 540 -16.49 36.97 3.32
N THR A 541 -16.71 37.40 4.55
CA THR A 541 -17.66 36.75 5.49
C THR A 541 -19.07 36.62 4.89
N GLY A 542 -19.59 37.66 4.24
CA GLY A 542 -20.89 37.59 3.55
C GLY A 542 -20.93 36.50 2.49
N ARG A 543 -19.95 36.50 1.57
CA ARG A 543 -19.85 35.47 0.51
C ARG A 543 -19.68 34.05 1.07
N LYS A 544 -19.01 33.88 2.22
CA LYS A 544 -18.91 32.58 2.90
C LYS A 544 -20.28 32.07 3.34
N VAL A 545 -21.08 32.93 3.94
CA VAL A 545 -22.46 32.59 4.36
C VAL A 545 -23.33 32.33 3.13
N ASP A 546 -23.30 33.22 2.13
CA ASP A 546 -24.12 33.10 0.92
C ASP A 546 -23.84 31.80 0.16
N THR A 547 -22.57 31.40 0.07
CA THR A 547 -22.19 30.15 -0.61
C THR A 547 -22.67 28.91 0.15
N LEU A 548 -22.61 28.91 1.49
CA LEU A 548 -23.16 27.82 2.30
C LEU A 548 -24.68 27.74 2.18
N LEU A 549 -25.37 28.88 2.25
CA LEU A 549 -26.82 28.95 2.06
C LEU A 549 -27.22 28.48 0.65
N MET A 550 -26.45 28.85 -0.38
CA MET A 550 -26.67 28.37 -1.75
C MET A 550 -26.52 26.85 -1.86
N VAL A 551 -25.51 26.26 -1.21
CA VAL A 551 -25.34 24.79 -1.21
C VAL A 551 -26.56 24.12 -0.57
N VAL A 552 -26.99 24.58 0.61
CA VAL A 552 -28.14 24.03 1.32
C VAL A 552 -29.42 24.22 0.51
N ALA A 553 -29.66 25.43 0.00
CA ALA A 553 -30.87 25.73 -0.77
C ALA A 553 -30.97 24.87 -2.03
N VAL A 554 -29.91 24.80 -2.85
CA VAL A 554 -29.92 23.98 -4.06
C VAL A 554 -30.04 22.49 -3.73
N PHE A 555 -29.39 22.02 -2.67
CA PHE A 555 -29.53 20.63 -2.23
C PHE A 555 -30.97 20.33 -1.77
N CYS A 556 -31.60 21.18 -0.96
CA CYS A 556 -33.00 21.00 -0.59
C CYS A 556 -33.94 21.04 -1.79
N LEU A 557 -33.66 21.90 -2.78
CA LEU A 557 -34.46 22.01 -4.01
C LEU A 557 -34.46 20.72 -4.84
N THR A 558 -33.38 19.91 -4.82
CA THR A 558 -33.38 18.63 -5.55
C THR A 558 -34.30 17.58 -4.93
N PHE A 559 -34.57 17.68 -3.62
CA PHE A 559 -35.51 16.79 -2.92
C PHE A 559 -36.92 17.36 -2.83
N LEU A 560 -37.11 18.67 -3.03
CA LEU A 560 -38.40 19.34 -2.87
C LEU A 560 -39.55 18.67 -3.65
N PRO A 561 -39.40 18.28 -4.94
CA PRO A 561 -40.48 17.61 -5.66
C PRO A 561 -40.91 16.29 -5.01
N LEU A 562 -39.96 15.54 -4.46
CA LEU A 562 -40.20 14.25 -3.81
C LEU A 562 -40.76 14.43 -2.40
N ALA A 563 -40.28 15.44 -1.68
CA ALA A 563 -40.78 15.78 -0.35
C ALA A 563 -42.24 16.26 -0.39
N VAL A 564 -42.62 17.00 -1.43
CA VAL A 564 -44.01 17.41 -1.68
C VAL A 564 -44.88 16.21 -2.10
N TRP A 565 -44.32 15.26 -2.84
CA TRP A 565 -45.03 14.05 -3.25
C TRP A 565 -45.34 13.15 -2.06
N ASP A 566 -44.32 12.76 -1.29
CA ASP A 566 -44.50 11.93 -0.09
C ASP A 566 -43.38 12.19 0.92
N TRP A 567 -43.68 13.04 1.90
CA TRP A 567 -42.76 13.44 2.95
C TRP A 567 -42.36 12.26 3.86
N ASP A 568 -43.34 11.47 4.28
CA ASP A 568 -43.15 10.40 5.25
C ASP A 568 -42.32 9.27 4.63
N SER A 569 -42.58 8.90 3.38
CA SER A 569 -41.77 7.90 2.69
C SER A 569 -40.34 8.37 2.41
N LEU A 570 -40.11 9.68 2.24
CA LEU A 570 -38.77 10.21 1.98
C LEU A 570 -37.87 10.31 3.23
N PHE A 571 -38.44 10.68 4.38
CA PHE A 571 -37.66 11.00 5.58
C PHE A 571 -37.89 10.05 6.76
N HIS A 572 -39.08 9.44 6.87
CA HIS A 572 -39.46 8.61 8.02
C HIS A 572 -39.48 7.10 7.70
N ALA A 573 -39.48 6.70 6.43
CA ALA A 573 -39.34 5.30 6.07
C ALA A 573 -38.00 4.73 6.59
N GLU A 574 -38.01 3.49 7.08
CA GLU A 574 -36.84 2.83 7.68
C GLU A 574 -35.66 2.77 6.70
N ASN A 575 -35.94 2.42 5.44
CA ASN A 575 -34.94 2.28 4.37
C ASN A 575 -35.01 3.43 3.34
N ASN A 576 -35.12 4.67 3.85
CA ASN A 576 -35.07 5.86 3.02
C ASN A 576 -33.63 6.15 2.51
N PRO A 577 -33.44 6.98 1.47
CA PRO A 577 -32.11 7.18 0.89
C PRO A 577 -31.10 7.82 1.85
N PHE A 578 -31.54 8.64 2.81
CA PHE A 578 -30.65 9.21 3.83
C PHE A 578 -30.19 8.17 4.84
N SER A 579 -31.11 7.31 5.31
CA SER A 579 -30.78 6.24 6.25
C SER A 579 -29.82 5.25 5.60
N LEU A 580 -30.03 4.87 4.33
CA LEU A 580 -29.17 3.95 3.61
C LEU A 580 -27.75 4.50 3.35
N GLN A 581 -27.62 5.80 3.07
CA GLN A 581 -26.30 6.43 2.92
C GLN A 581 -25.60 6.71 4.27
N GLY A 582 -26.37 6.89 5.34
CA GLY A 582 -25.86 7.13 6.70
C GLY A 582 -25.60 5.87 7.53
N ARG A 583 -26.18 4.72 7.16
CA ARG A 583 -26.27 3.49 7.97
C ARG A 583 -24.94 2.99 8.52
N GLN A 584 -23.85 3.19 7.77
CA GLN A 584 -22.55 2.62 8.11
C GLN A 584 -21.66 3.56 8.93
N GLY A 585 -21.94 4.86 8.94
CA GLY A 585 -21.09 5.87 9.61
C GLY A 585 -21.65 6.28 10.97
N ARG A 586 -20.78 6.41 11.97
CA ARG A 586 -21.15 7.01 13.27
C ARG A 586 -20.72 8.48 13.34
N PRO A 587 -21.37 9.32 14.18
CA PRO A 587 -21.00 10.74 14.30
C PRO A 587 -19.52 10.98 14.67
N ALA A 588 -18.95 10.12 15.51
CA ALA A 588 -17.53 10.21 15.87
C ALA A 588 -16.60 10.04 14.65
N ASP A 589 -16.92 9.08 13.77
CA ASP A 589 -16.15 8.82 12.55
C ASP A 589 -16.23 10.03 11.62
N THR A 590 -17.39 10.69 11.54
CA THR A 590 -17.58 11.91 10.74
C THR A 590 -16.70 13.06 11.21
N VAL A 591 -16.55 13.26 12.53
CA VAL A 591 -15.66 14.30 13.08
C VAL A 591 -14.20 14.02 12.72
N VAL A 592 -13.75 12.76 12.85
CA VAL A 592 -12.39 12.36 12.46
C VAL A 592 -12.17 12.59 10.96
N MET A 593 -13.10 12.17 10.11
CA MET A 593 -13.03 12.37 8.67
C MET A 593 -13.00 13.86 8.28
N LEU A 594 -13.80 14.70 8.94
CA LEU A 594 -13.80 16.15 8.69
C LEU A 594 -12.46 16.79 9.06
N LEU A 595 -11.88 16.45 10.22
CA LEU A 595 -10.57 16.93 10.63
C LEU A 595 -9.49 16.54 9.62
N VAL A 596 -9.50 15.27 9.17
CA VAL A 596 -8.56 14.78 8.15
C VAL A 596 -8.77 15.52 6.82
N ALA A 597 -10.02 15.72 6.39
CA ALA A 597 -10.35 16.42 5.16
C ALA A 597 -9.88 17.89 5.20
N VAL A 598 -10.04 18.59 6.33
CA VAL A 598 -9.52 19.96 6.53
C VAL A 598 -8.00 19.98 6.41
N LEU A 599 -7.30 19.05 7.06
CA LEU A 599 -5.83 18.96 6.99
C LEU A 599 -5.36 18.68 5.56
N MET A 600 -6.04 17.81 4.82
CA MET A 600 -5.76 17.51 3.41
C MET A 600 -6.02 18.72 2.51
N ALA A 601 -7.14 19.41 2.71
CA ALA A 601 -7.52 20.63 1.99
C ALA A 601 -6.42 21.71 2.13
N LEU A 602 -5.93 21.95 3.35
CA LEU A 602 -4.90 22.95 3.59
C LEU A 602 -3.51 22.55 3.05
N LYS A 603 -3.22 21.24 2.92
CA LYS A 603 -1.90 20.73 2.50
C LYS A 603 -1.74 20.56 0.98
N TRP A 604 -2.82 20.50 0.20
CA TRP A 604 -2.67 20.26 -1.25
C TRP A 604 -2.09 21.47 -1.98
N ARG A 605 -2.33 22.70 -1.51
CA ARG A 605 -1.66 23.95 -1.92
C ARG A 605 -1.57 24.15 -3.44
N GLY A 606 -2.64 23.91 -4.17
CA GLY A 606 -2.65 24.10 -5.64
C GLY A 606 -1.97 22.97 -6.43
N ASN A 607 -1.40 21.94 -5.79
CA ASN A 607 -0.79 20.79 -6.47
C ASN A 607 -1.86 19.73 -6.82
N THR A 608 -2.23 19.64 -8.10
CA THR A 608 -3.23 18.66 -8.60
C THR A 608 -2.90 17.22 -8.21
N GLY A 609 -1.62 16.83 -8.20
CA GLY A 609 -1.23 15.49 -7.77
C GLY A 609 -1.54 15.22 -6.29
N ARG A 610 -1.38 16.20 -5.41
CA ARG A 610 -1.81 16.09 -4.00
C ARG A 610 -3.33 16.05 -3.88
N LEU A 611 -4.05 16.85 -4.66
CA LEU A 611 -5.51 16.83 -4.69
C LEU A 611 -6.01 15.42 -5.01
N MET A 612 -5.51 14.80 -6.09
CA MET A 612 -5.91 13.43 -6.47
C MET A 612 -5.56 12.40 -5.39
N LEU A 613 -4.33 12.46 -4.83
CA LEU A 613 -3.93 11.54 -3.77
C LEU A 613 -4.78 11.68 -2.51
N TYR A 614 -5.08 12.91 -2.08
CA TYR A 614 -5.86 13.17 -0.88
C TYR A 614 -7.34 12.79 -1.05
N SER A 615 -7.92 13.06 -2.23
CA SER A 615 -9.26 12.60 -2.57
C SER A 615 -9.35 11.07 -2.59
N ALA A 616 -8.35 10.37 -3.14
CA ALA A 616 -8.30 8.91 -3.04
C ALA A 616 -8.16 8.44 -1.59
N ALA A 617 -7.26 9.04 -0.80
CA ALA A 617 -7.00 8.65 0.58
C ALA A 617 -8.24 8.81 1.48
N ILE A 618 -8.98 9.93 1.36
CA ILE A 618 -10.18 10.14 2.17
C ILE A 618 -11.31 9.18 1.77
N LEU A 619 -11.46 8.87 0.48
CA LEU A 619 -12.45 7.92 -0.01
C LEU A 619 -12.15 6.47 0.38
N ILE A 620 -10.89 6.13 0.60
CA ILE A 620 -10.50 4.84 1.25
C ILE A 620 -10.79 4.89 2.74
N LEU A 621 -10.49 6.02 3.39
CA LEU A 621 -10.63 6.15 4.84
C LEU A 621 -12.09 6.05 5.29
N VAL A 622 -13.05 6.54 4.50
CA VAL A 622 -14.48 6.49 4.82
C VAL A 622 -14.97 5.05 5.10
N PRO A 623 -14.90 4.10 4.15
CA PRO A 623 -15.31 2.72 4.40
C PRO A 623 -14.39 2.03 5.41
N VAL A 624 -13.08 2.30 5.41
CA VAL A 624 -12.15 1.65 6.36
C VAL A 624 -12.48 1.99 7.81
N LEU A 625 -12.78 3.25 8.13
CA LEU A 625 -13.18 3.66 9.48
C LEU A 625 -14.57 3.12 9.83
N ALA A 626 -15.54 3.26 8.93
CA ALA A 626 -16.89 2.77 9.15
C ALA A 626 -16.91 1.25 9.40
N TYR A 627 -16.22 0.47 8.57
CA TYR A 627 -16.14 -0.98 8.71
C TYR A 627 -15.29 -1.38 9.90
N GLY A 628 -14.12 -0.74 10.10
CA GLY A 628 -13.26 -1.03 11.25
C GLY A 628 -13.98 -0.81 12.59
N HIS A 629 -14.75 0.27 12.71
CA HIS A 629 -15.50 0.55 13.93
C HIS A 629 -16.68 -0.43 14.11
N ASN A 630 -17.41 -0.77 13.04
CA ASN A 630 -18.47 -1.77 13.12
C ASN A 630 -17.91 -3.15 13.48
N MET A 631 -16.82 -3.58 12.85
CA MET A 631 -16.14 -4.85 13.16
C MET A 631 -15.63 -4.90 14.60
N TYR A 632 -15.12 -3.78 15.11
CA TYR A 632 -14.71 -3.67 16.52
C TYR A 632 -15.89 -3.82 17.49
N VAL A 633 -17.04 -3.21 17.18
CA VAL A 633 -18.21 -3.24 18.07
C VAL A 633 -18.95 -4.58 18.04
N TYR A 634 -19.02 -5.24 16.88
CA TYR A 634 -19.72 -6.52 16.72
C TYR A 634 -18.80 -7.74 16.79
N ASP A 635 -17.50 -7.52 17.01
CA ASP A 635 -16.47 -8.57 17.07
C ASP A 635 -16.48 -9.53 15.87
N ASN A 636 -16.65 -8.98 14.65
CA ASN A 636 -16.87 -9.77 13.43
C ASN A 636 -15.86 -9.45 12.31
N TRP A 637 -14.58 -9.36 12.68
CA TRP A 637 -13.51 -8.94 11.77
C TRP A 637 -13.32 -9.81 10.51
N THR A 638 -13.66 -11.09 10.58
CA THR A 638 -13.58 -12.03 9.46
C THR A 638 -14.67 -11.78 8.41
N ASP A 639 -15.74 -11.07 8.76
CA ASP A 639 -16.87 -10.82 7.86
C ASP A 639 -16.58 -9.80 6.76
N VAL A 640 -15.43 -9.12 6.77
CA VAL A 640 -15.05 -8.16 5.72
C VAL A 640 -14.99 -8.80 4.34
N PHE A 641 -14.64 -10.09 4.29
CA PHE A 641 -14.63 -10.90 3.06
C PHE A 641 -15.96 -11.63 2.80
N ASN A 642 -16.91 -11.54 3.73
CA ASN A 642 -18.28 -12.05 3.60
C ASN A 642 -19.24 -10.97 3.06
N SER A 643 -20.54 -11.23 3.10
CA SER A 643 -21.58 -10.32 2.59
C SER A 643 -21.88 -9.13 3.51
N ALA A 644 -21.42 -9.13 4.76
CA ALA A 644 -21.76 -8.10 5.75
C ALA A 644 -21.15 -6.72 5.42
N TYR A 645 -19.95 -6.71 4.85
CA TYR A 645 -19.25 -5.49 4.46
C TYR A 645 -19.00 -5.49 2.96
N ASP A 646 -19.42 -4.43 2.30
CA ASP A 646 -19.19 -4.28 0.87
C ASP A 646 -17.87 -3.55 0.58
N ILE A 647 -16.85 -4.30 0.19
CA ILE A 647 -15.53 -3.73 -0.08
C ILE A 647 -15.48 -2.91 -1.38
N THR A 648 -16.50 -3.00 -2.24
CA THR A 648 -16.60 -2.23 -3.48
C THR A 648 -16.72 -0.72 -3.20
N TYR A 649 -17.07 -0.32 -1.98
CA TYR A 649 -17.02 1.09 -1.57
C TYR A 649 -15.61 1.71 -1.70
N LEU A 650 -14.55 0.90 -1.70
CA LEU A 650 -13.19 1.34 -1.98
C LEU A 650 -12.98 1.81 -3.44
N ASP A 651 -13.84 1.38 -4.37
CA ASP A 651 -13.74 1.65 -5.80
C ASP A 651 -13.92 3.13 -6.11
N ALA A 652 -14.59 3.87 -5.21
CA ALA A 652 -14.70 5.32 -5.25
C ALA A 652 -13.34 6.03 -5.39
N ALA A 653 -12.27 5.45 -4.85
CA ALA A 653 -10.93 6.03 -4.90
C ALA A 653 -10.16 5.72 -6.21
N LEU A 654 -10.58 4.71 -6.99
CA LEU A 654 -9.87 4.26 -8.19
C LEU A 654 -9.73 5.37 -9.25
N PRO A 655 -10.77 6.14 -9.62
CA PRO A 655 -10.66 7.18 -10.65
C PRO A 655 -9.59 8.23 -10.33
N PHE A 656 -9.43 8.58 -9.04
CA PHE A 656 -8.41 9.53 -8.57
C PHE A 656 -7.01 8.94 -8.66
N CYS A 657 -6.83 7.68 -8.23
CA CYS A 657 -5.55 6.97 -8.33
C CYS A 657 -5.11 6.83 -9.79
N ILE A 658 -6.03 6.40 -10.67
CA ILE A 658 -5.79 6.23 -12.10
C ILE A 658 -5.39 7.55 -12.73
N THR A 659 -6.12 8.64 -12.46
CA THR A 659 -5.81 9.97 -12.99
C THR A 659 -4.39 10.40 -12.62
N LEU A 660 -3.99 10.22 -11.36
CA LEU A 660 -2.67 10.58 -10.87
C LEU A 660 -1.54 9.74 -11.49
N VAL A 661 -1.70 8.42 -11.55
CA VAL A 661 -0.70 7.52 -12.14
C VAL A 661 -0.56 7.76 -13.65
N ALA A 662 -1.69 7.93 -14.34
CA ALA A 662 -1.73 8.11 -15.78
C ALA A 662 -1.16 9.46 -16.24
N ALA A 663 -1.50 10.55 -15.53
CA ALA A 663 -1.06 11.90 -15.84
C ALA A 663 0.31 12.27 -15.22
N TRP A 664 1.01 11.30 -14.62
CA TRP A 664 2.34 11.49 -14.05
C TRP A 664 3.32 12.12 -15.06
N CYS A 665 4.01 13.19 -14.63
CA CYS A 665 4.90 14.04 -15.44
C CYS A 665 4.25 14.98 -16.46
N THR A 666 2.93 15.15 -16.45
CA THR A 666 2.31 16.28 -17.16
C THR A 666 2.45 17.58 -16.38
N GLY A 667 2.60 18.71 -17.08
CA GLY A 667 2.84 20.02 -16.45
C GLY A 667 1.69 20.49 -15.54
N LEU A 668 0.47 19.98 -15.72
CA LEU A 668 -0.70 20.28 -14.88
C LEU A 668 -0.75 19.44 -13.58
N MET A 669 -0.05 18.29 -13.55
CA MET A 669 0.06 17.45 -12.36
C MET A 669 1.20 17.87 -11.42
N GLN A 670 2.19 18.59 -11.93
CA GLN A 670 3.32 19.08 -11.16
C GLN A 670 3.04 20.48 -10.63
N ALA A 671 3.34 20.72 -9.35
CA ALA A 671 3.29 22.07 -8.80
C ALA A 671 4.23 22.99 -9.61
N LYS A 672 3.72 24.13 -10.08
CA LYS A 672 4.60 25.30 -10.24
C LYS A 672 5.15 25.63 -8.86
N ASN A 673 6.44 25.94 -8.80
CA ASN A 673 7.16 26.30 -7.57
C ASN A 673 6.29 27.13 -6.60
N PRO A 674 6.30 26.84 -5.29
CA PRO A 674 5.58 27.62 -4.28
C PRO A 674 6.20 29.01 -4.01
N ASN A 675 6.92 29.58 -4.97
CA ASN A 675 7.45 30.95 -4.94
C ASN A 675 6.72 31.83 -5.97
N LEU A 676 5.39 31.78 -5.94
CA LEU A 676 4.49 32.79 -6.52
C LEU A 676 3.39 33.07 -5.51
#